data_AF-A0A1F5ZMF4-F1
#
_entry.id   AF-A0A1F5ZMF4-F1
#
_cell.length_a   1.000
_cell.length_b   1.000
_cell.length_c   1.000
_cell.angle_alpha   90.00
_cell.angle_beta   90.00
_cell.angle_gamma   90.00
#
_symmetry.space_group_name_H-M   'P 1'
#
loop_
_entity.id
_entity.type
_entity.pdbx_description
1 polymer ?
#
loop_
_entity_poly.entity_id
_entity_poly.type
_entity_poly.pdbx_seq_one_letter_code
_entity_poly.pdbx_strand_id
1 'polypeptide(L)'
;MPGTDIAIVFHWWTALFLFGAVAFPLTKKLFPDWFDQGYLFSKSVSLALVTWLVYVMGTLRILPFTAISIVFSLTLVFICGLLFNFQFSNFKLKHRSTILLVIEEIFFFGALLLWSWIKGYEPSIRGLEKFMDYGFMKSILVSTYFPPSDMWYAGSSINYYYFGHMVVAVLTKLSGLDLAYTFNLMLATIFALTLTMSFSIGYQISQIRQIGQIWQKVASGALTAFLVTLAGNMQTIYAFTRGYTGENVKPFWELLWGIGEFWQKLPEGLNTYWYANATRFIPFAIHEFPSYSFVVSDVHGHVLSLPFVLLAIALLIQGSALGGFKGRAFFIFYGFLVGVLLMTNALDGPMYLALMGIVLFFNTVQKKWTMLLMVFVVAGLTSLPFLIHFTSFVNGLAVNCPPAFLANTKIGPLLFEGVEKCQKSPVWMMTLLWGFFIYCGVWLLLKKKFTQVEKLLLIFFGFSVLLIIFPEFFYFKDIYPAHFRSNTMFKLGYQAFILFSIVSGYTIVNLKRKKLFLILLIPQLFLISIYPIFSVRSYFNSLRNYEGIYGLNWLSREYPDDYAAIQWLNNQAIRPGILVEADGDSYTDYNRFSAFTGRPTIVGWAVHEWLWRGGYEFVSPRREEVRLIYESGDQPKIQAILEKYHVRFIIVGNLERQKFGSLNEMAISDVATPVFQSGETIFYEVNQPIDRQSGS
;
A
#
# COMPACT_ATOMS: atom_id res chain seq x y z
N MET A 1 -20.26 -7.25 15.97
CA MET A 1 -20.36 -6.10 15.05
C MET A 1 -21.82 -5.64 15.04
N PRO A 2 -22.11 -4.35 15.30
CA PRO A 2 -23.46 -3.81 15.22
C PRO A 2 -24.07 -3.95 13.82
N GLY A 3 -25.39 -4.01 13.72
CA GLY A 3 -26.10 -4.13 12.44
C GLY A 3 -25.86 -2.95 11.49
N THR A 4 -25.64 -1.75 12.03
CA THR A 4 -25.30 -0.54 11.26
C THR A 4 -23.99 -0.71 10.50
N ASP A 5 -22.95 -1.22 11.16
CA ASP A 5 -21.65 -1.39 10.52
C ASP A 5 -21.69 -2.53 9.49
N ILE A 6 -22.45 -3.60 9.76
CA ILE A 6 -22.69 -4.67 8.77
C ILE A 6 -23.36 -4.11 7.52
N ALA A 7 -24.34 -3.21 7.68
CA ALA A 7 -25.01 -2.56 6.55
C ALA A 7 -24.04 -1.68 5.73
N ILE A 8 -23.14 -0.94 6.39
CA ILE A 8 -22.10 -0.15 5.72
C ILE A 8 -21.13 -1.06 4.96
N VAL A 9 -20.67 -2.16 5.56
CA VAL A 9 -19.80 -3.15 4.89
C VAL A 9 -20.51 -3.78 3.70
N PHE A 10 -21.79 -4.11 3.83
CA PHE A 10 -22.59 -4.65 2.73
C PHE A 10 -22.75 -3.64 1.60
N HIS A 11 -23.05 -2.37 1.90
CA HIS A 11 -23.12 -1.30 0.91
C HIS A 11 -21.80 -1.13 0.15
N TRP A 12 -20.68 -1.12 0.87
CA TRP A 12 -19.34 -1.11 0.25
C TRP A 12 -19.08 -2.35 -0.62
N TRP A 13 -19.48 -3.53 -0.14
CA TRP A 13 -19.38 -4.77 -0.90
C TRP A 13 -20.19 -4.70 -2.21
N THR A 14 -21.38 -4.07 -2.23
CA THR A 14 -22.14 -3.93 -3.48
C THR A 14 -21.37 -3.15 -4.54
N ALA A 15 -20.65 -2.09 -4.17
CA ALA A 15 -19.79 -1.36 -5.10
C ALA A 15 -18.67 -2.26 -5.64
N LEU A 16 -18.00 -3.03 -4.78
CA LEU A 16 -16.96 -3.98 -5.19
C LEU A 16 -17.50 -5.11 -6.08
N PHE A 17 -18.71 -5.60 -5.78
CA PHE A 17 -19.38 -6.61 -6.57
C PHE A 17 -19.66 -6.09 -7.99
N LEU A 18 -20.15 -4.85 -8.13
CA LEU A 18 -20.37 -4.22 -9.43
C LEU A 18 -19.08 -4.12 -10.26
N PHE A 19 -17.98 -3.70 -9.64
CA PHE A 19 -16.66 -3.71 -10.28
C PHE A 19 -16.28 -5.11 -10.77
N GLY A 20 -16.39 -6.12 -9.91
CA GLY A 20 -16.09 -7.50 -10.28
C GLY A 20 -16.97 -8.01 -11.43
N ALA A 21 -18.28 -7.79 -11.35
CA ALA A 21 -19.23 -8.23 -12.36
C ALA A 21 -18.95 -7.62 -13.75
N VAL A 22 -18.59 -6.33 -13.80
CA VAL A 22 -18.28 -5.59 -15.02
C VAL A 22 -17.04 -6.14 -15.73
N ALA A 23 -15.98 -6.48 -14.99
CA ALA A 23 -14.75 -6.99 -15.59
C ALA A 23 -14.74 -8.51 -15.80
N PHE A 24 -15.72 -9.25 -15.27
CA PHE A 24 -15.75 -10.71 -15.38
C PHE A 24 -15.70 -11.25 -16.82
N PRO A 25 -16.37 -10.65 -17.83
CA PRO A 25 -16.18 -11.06 -19.21
C PRO A 25 -14.71 -10.97 -19.63
N LEU A 26 -14.04 -9.86 -19.33
CA LEU A 26 -12.63 -9.68 -19.67
C LEU A 26 -11.73 -10.70 -18.95
N THR A 27 -12.00 -11.01 -17.67
CA THR A 27 -11.19 -11.98 -16.92
C THR A 27 -11.30 -13.39 -17.47
N LYS A 28 -12.45 -13.81 -18.01
CA LYS A 28 -12.58 -15.11 -18.69
C LYS A 28 -11.60 -15.26 -19.85
N LYS A 29 -11.30 -14.16 -20.56
CA LYS A 29 -10.32 -14.15 -21.65
C LYS A 29 -8.89 -14.13 -21.16
N LEU A 30 -8.63 -13.47 -20.03
CA LEU A 30 -7.32 -13.45 -19.39
C LEU A 30 -6.99 -14.80 -18.75
N PHE A 31 -7.98 -15.51 -18.20
CA PHE A 31 -7.83 -16.75 -17.43
C PHE A 31 -8.69 -17.91 -17.98
N PRO A 32 -8.60 -18.26 -19.27
CA PRO A 32 -9.48 -19.26 -19.89
C PRO A 32 -9.31 -20.67 -19.31
N ASP A 33 -8.11 -20.97 -18.80
CA ASP A 33 -7.73 -22.30 -18.31
C ASP A 33 -7.81 -22.42 -16.76
N TRP A 34 -8.32 -21.39 -16.09
CA TRP A 34 -8.49 -21.39 -14.64
C TRP A 34 -9.81 -22.04 -14.24
N PHE A 35 -9.84 -22.68 -13.07
CA PHE A 35 -11.02 -23.40 -12.57
C PHE A 35 -12.24 -22.49 -12.37
N ASP A 36 -12.01 -21.21 -12.06
CA ASP A 36 -12.98 -20.15 -11.79
C ASP A 36 -13.08 -19.12 -12.93
N GLN A 37 -12.36 -19.34 -14.04
CA GLN A 37 -12.19 -18.38 -15.13
C GLN A 37 -11.71 -16.98 -14.65
N GLY A 38 -10.95 -16.94 -13.55
CA GLY A 38 -10.39 -15.74 -12.97
C GLY A 38 -11.40 -14.82 -12.29
N TYR A 39 -12.53 -15.35 -11.77
CA TYR A 39 -13.54 -14.52 -11.11
C TYR A 39 -12.98 -13.71 -9.93
N LEU A 40 -12.17 -14.32 -9.07
CA LEU A 40 -11.58 -13.62 -7.91
C LEU A 40 -10.62 -12.49 -8.32
N PHE A 41 -10.13 -12.49 -9.56
CA PHE A 41 -9.29 -11.44 -10.13
C PHE A 41 -10.10 -10.32 -10.80
N SER A 42 -11.40 -10.52 -11.04
CA SER A 42 -12.26 -9.55 -11.74
C SER A 42 -12.34 -8.21 -11.05
N LYS A 43 -12.42 -8.20 -9.71
CA LYS A 43 -12.40 -6.97 -8.91
C LYS A 43 -11.11 -6.20 -9.17
N SER A 44 -9.94 -6.83 -9.08
CA SER A 44 -8.65 -6.16 -9.33
C SER A 44 -8.49 -5.68 -10.77
N VAL A 45 -8.96 -6.44 -11.76
CA VAL A 45 -8.96 -6.03 -13.18
C VAL A 45 -9.82 -4.78 -13.38
N SER A 46 -11.03 -4.75 -12.81
CA SER A 46 -11.92 -3.60 -12.89
C SER A 46 -11.35 -2.39 -12.15
N LEU A 47 -10.83 -2.59 -10.94
CA LEU A 47 -10.24 -1.51 -10.15
C LEU A 47 -9.07 -0.85 -10.89
N ALA A 48 -8.24 -1.63 -11.58
CA ALA A 48 -7.17 -1.08 -12.42
C ALA A 48 -7.73 -0.29 -13.62
N LEU A 49 -8.60 -0.91 -14.43
CA LEU A 49 -9.08 -0.33 -15.69
C LEU A 49 -9.98 0.89 -15.48
N VAL A 50 -10.99 0.79 -14.61
CA VAL A 50 -11.96 1.87 -14.37
C VAL A 50 -11.26 3.06 -13.75
N THR A 51 -10.41 2.85 -12.74
CA THR A 51 -9.65 3.93 -12.10
C THR A 51 -8.72 4.59 -13.11
N TRP A 52 -8.04 3.81 -13.95
CA TRP A 52 -7.17 4.35 -14.99
C TRP A 52 -7.93 5.18 -16.02
N LEU A 53 -9.09 4.70 -16.49
CA LEU A 53 -9.92 5.45 -17.43
C LEU A 53 -10.39 6.78 -16.83
N VAL A 54 -10.88 6.77 -15.60
CA VAL A 54 -11.30 7.99 -14.88
C VAL A 54 -10.13 8.93 -14.69
N TYR A 55 -8.96 8.40 -14.30
CA TYR A 55 -7.75 9.18 -14.12
C TYR A 55 -7.31 9.85 -15.43
N VAL A 56 -7.16 9.09 -16.52
CA VAL A 56 -6.72 9.63 -17.81
C VAL A 56 -7.72 10.63 -18.38
N MET A 57 -9.02 10.34 -18.35
CA MET A 57 -10.04 11.28 -18.82
C MET A 57 -10.08 12.55 -17.97
N GLY A 58 -9.82 12.45 -16.67
CA GLY A 58 -9.71 13.60 -15.77
C GLY A 58 -8.44 14.42 -15.99
N THR A 59 -7.28 13.78 -16.23
CA THR A 59 -6.02 14.47 -16.55
C THR A 59 -6.10 15.18 -17.90
N LEU A 60 -6.72 14.56 -18.90
CA LEU A 60 -6.96 15.16 -20.22
C LEU A 60 -8.13 16.16 -20.23
N ARG A 61 -8.80 16.36 -19.09
CA ARG A 61 -10.00 17.21 -18.94
C ARG A 61 -11.16 16.87 -19.89
N ILE A 62 -11.26 15.60 -20.31
CA ILE A 62 -12.35 15.10 -21.16
C ILE A 62 -13.62 14.93 -20.32
N LEU A 63 -13.52 14.30 -19.15
CA LEU A 63 -14.63 14.12 -18.21
C LEU A 63 -14.19 14.53 -16.79
N PRO A 64 -15.02 15.24 -16.02
CA PRO A 64 -14.72 15.58 -14.62
C PRO A 64 -14.80 14.33 -13.73
N PHE A 65 -14.13 14.34 -12.59
CA PHE A 65 -14.17 13.26 -11.60
C PHE A 65 -15.49 13.25 -10.82
N THR A 66 -16.49 12.58 -11.40
CA THR A 66 -17.86 12.43 -10.86
C THR A 66 -18.29 10.97 -10.82
N ALA A 67 -19.34 10.64 -10.05
CA ALA A 67 -19.93 9.31 -10.05
C ALA A 67 -20.41 8.88 -11.45
N ILE A 68 -20.92 9.83 -12.26
CA ILE A 68 -21.36 9.58 -13.63
C ILE A 68 -20.18 9.13 -14.51
N SER A 69 -19.03 9.80 -14.40
CA SER A 69 -17.81 9.42 -15.14
C SER A 69 -17.29 8.03 -14.75
N ILE A 70 -17.47 7.64 -13.48
CA ILE A 70 -17.13 6.30 -12.99
C ILE A 70 -18.07 5.25 -13.60
N VAL A 71 -19.39 5.50 -13.59
CA VAL A 71 -20.39 4.59 -14.19
C VAL A 71 -20.19 4.46 -15.71
N PHE A 72 -19.86 5.56 -16.39
CA PHE A 72 -19.49 5.54 -17.81
C PHE A 72 -18.26 4.64 -18.05
N SER A 73 -17.22 4.78 -17.22
CA SER A 73 -16.00 3.97 -17.31
C SER A 73 -16.27 2.48 -17.04
N LEU A 74 -17.11 2.16 -16.05
CA LEU A 74 -17.60 0.79 -15.80
C LEU A 74 -18.31 0.22 -17.03
N THR A 75 -19.21 1.00 -17.63
CA THR A 75 -19.95 0.60 -18.83
C THR A 75 -19.02 0.32 -20.00
N LEU A 76 -18.00 1.18 -20.20
CA LEU A 76 -17.00 0.98 -21.25
C LEU A 76 -16.18 -0.30 -21.03
N VAL A 77 -15.73 -0.57 -19.80
CA VAL A 77 -14.99 -1.79 -19.46
C VAL A 77 -15.86 -3.04 -19.72
N PHE A 78 -17.14 -2.99 -19.35
CA PHE A 78 -18.08 -4.08 -19.59
C PHE A 78 -18.25 -4.35 -21.09
N ILE A 79 -18.54 -3.31 -21.89
CA ILE A 79 -18.70 -3.42 -23.35
C ILE A 79 -17.42 -3.97 -23.99
N CYS A 80 -16.25 -3.44 -23.64
CA CYS A 80 -14.97 -3.95 -24.11
C CYS A 80 -14.79 -5.43 -23.76
N GLY A 81 -15.12 -5.84 -22.52
CA GLY A 81 -15.08 -7.22 -22.08
C GLY A 81 -16.02 -8.13 -22.88
N LEU A 82 -17.21 -7.65 -23.24
CA LEU A 82 -18.12 -8.37 -24.14
C LEU A 82 -17.53 -8.50 -25.54
N LEU A 83 -17.13 -7.40 -26.17
CA LEU A 83 -16.53 -7.36 -27.53
C LEU A 83 -15.31 -8.27 -27.65
N PHE A 84 -14.46 -8.34 -26.64
CA PHE A 84 -13.32 -9.25 -26.65
C PHE A 84 -13.70 -10.73 -26.56
N ASN A 85 -14.91 -11.05 -26.12
CA ASN A 85 -15.51 -12.38 -26.06
C ASN A 85 -16.53 -12.64 -27.19
N PHE A 86 -16.67 -11.75 -28.19
CA PHE A 86 -17.55 -11.96 -29.36
C PHE A 86 -17.01 -13.07 -30.30
N GLN A 87 -16.92 -14.29 -29.78
CA GLN A 87 -17.30 -15.49 -30.52
C GLN A 87 -18.61 -15.95 -29.88
N PHE A 88 -19.73 -15.68 -30.55
CA PHE A 88 -21.11 -15.86 -30.11
C PHE A 88 -21.54 -17.33 -29.94
N SER A 89 -20.68 -18.19 -29.38
CA SER A 89 -20.97 -19.58 -29.08
C SER A 89 -21.28 -19.74 -27.60
N ASN A 90 -22.58 -19.66 -27.28
CA ASN A 90 -23.21 -20.06 -26.01
C ASN A 90 -22.65 -19.37 -24.75
N PHE A 91 -23.11 -18.15 -24.47
CA PHE A 91 -23.11 -17.57 -23.12
C PHE A 91 -24.12 -18.32 -22.21
N LYS A 92 -23.93 -19.63 -22.03
CA LYS A 92 -24.63 -20.42 -21.03
C LYS A 92 -23.65 -20.66 -19.90
N LEU A 93 -23.78 -19.87 -18.82
CA LEU A 93 -23.19 -20.24 -17.53
C LEU A 93 -23.74 -21.63 -17.20
N LYS A 94 -22.88 -22.65 -17.18
CA LYS A 94 -23.27 -23.97 -16.70
C LYS A 94 -23.67 -23.83 -15.23
N HIS A 95 -24.70 -24.53 -14.78
CA HIS A 95 -25.17 -24.47 -13.38
C HIS A 95 -24.03 -24.66 -12.35
N ARG A 96 -23.08 -25.55 -12.63
CA ARG A 96 -21.88 -25.77 -11.79
C ARG A 96 -20.96 -24.55 -11.69
N SER A 97 -20.83 -23.74 -12.74
CA SER A 97 -20.02 -22.52 -12.71
C SER A 97 -20.67 -21.44 -11.87
N THR A 98 -22.00 -21.30 -11.86
CA THR A 98 -22.67 -20.27 -11.04
C THR A 98 -22.52 -20.52 -9.54
N ILE A 99 -22.65 -21.77 -9.09
CA ILE A 99 -22.46 -22.13 -7.66
C ILE A 99 -21.05 -21.77 -7.19
N LEU A 100 -20.03 -22.02 -8.02
CA LEU A 100 -18.65 -21.70 -7.68
C LEU A 100 -18.46 -20.19 -7.46
N LEU A 101 -18.99 -19.35 -8.36
CA LEU A 101 -18.90 -17.89 -8.23
C LEU A 101 -19.56 -17.39 -6.94
N VAL A 102 -20.70 -17.99 -6.56
CA VAL A 102 -21.38 -17.66 -5.30
C VAL A 102 -20.54 -18.06 -4.09
N ILE A 103 -19.93 -19.25 -4.10
CA ILE A 103 -19.03 -19.69 -3.00
C ILE A 103 -17.82 -18.76 -2.88
N GLU A 104 -17.21 -18.38 -4.01
CA GLU A 104 -16.08 -17.46 -4.04
C GLU A 104 -16.46 -16.06 -3.55
N GLU A 105 -17.64 -15.58 -3.91
CA GLU A 105 -18.15 -14.30 -3.43
C GLU A 105 -18.47 -14.33 -1.93
N ILE A 106 -19.04 -15.42 -1.42
CA ILE A 106 -19.25 -15.63 0.02
C ILE A 106 -17.90 -15.67 0.75
N PHE A 107 -16.89 -16.32 0.18
CA PHE A 107 -15.55 -16.35 0.77
C PHE A 107 -14.91 -14.96 0.79
N PHE A 108 -15.00 -14.21 -0.31
CA PHE A 108 -14.54 -12.82 -0.37
C PHE A 108 -15.27 -11.92 0.63
N PHE A 109 -16.59 -11.98 0.67
CA PHE A 109 -17.41 -11.19 1.59
C PHE A 109 -17.12 -11.57 3.04
N GLY A 110 -16.97 -12.85 3.36
CA GLY A 110 -16.58 -13.32 4.69
C GLY A 110 -15.22 -12.78 5.14
N ALA A 111 -14.23 -12.73 4.24
CA ALA A 111 -12.92 -12.15 4.53
C ALA A 111 -12.99 -10.62 4.73
N LEU A 112 -13.80 -9.93 3.92
CA LEU A 112 -14.07 -8.50 4.06
C LEU A 112 -14.74 -8.19 5.41
N LEU A 113 -15.75 -8.99 5.78
CA LEU A 113 -16.48 -8.83 7.03
C LEU A 113 -15.57 -9.09 8.24
N LEU A 114 -14.76 -10.15 8.18
CA LEU A 114 -13.79 -10.50 9.23
C LEU A 114 -12.82 -9.36 9.49
N TRP A 115 -12.18 -8.81 8.45
CA TRP A 115 -11.19 -7.76 8.65
C TRP A 115 -11.83 -6.41 9.00
N SER A 116 -13.04 -6.13 8.49
CA SER A 116 -13.82 -4.96 8.92
C SER A 116 -14.19 -5.05 10.41
N TRP A 117 -14.52 -6.25 10.90
CA TRP A 117 -14.79 -6.49 12.31
C TRP A 117 -13.53 -6.30 13.16
N ILE A 118 -12.37 -6.84 12.74
CA ILE A 118 -11.09 -6.62 13.43
C ILE A 118 -10.75 -5.12 13.48
N LYS A 119 -10.89 -4.41 12.36
CA LYS A 119 -10.65 -2.95 12.32
C LYS A 119 -11.58 -2.15 13.20
N GLY A 120 -12.78 -2.63 13.48
CA GLY A 120 -13.68 -1.96 14.39
C GLY A 120 -13.22 -1.92 15.86
N TYR A 121 -12.15 -2.63 16.24
CA TYR A 121 -11.54 -2.54 17.57
C TYR A 121 -10.44 -1.48 17.67
N GLU A 122 -9.95 -0.96 16.55
CA GLU A 122 -9.03 0.18 16.50
C GLU A 122 -9.25 0.90 15.18
N PRO A 123 -10.34 1.67 15.02
CA PRO A 123 -10.67 2.29 13.73
C PRO A 123 -9.90 3.57 13.46
N SER A 124 -9.09 4.07 14.41
CA SER A 124 -8.58 5.43 14.35
C SER A 124 -7.69 5.67 13.13
N ILE A 125 -7.97 6.78 12.44
CA ILE A 125 -7.12 7.33 11.39
C ILE A 125 -6.14 8.30 12.08
N ARG A 126 -5.29 7.72 12.95
CA ARG A 126 -4.28 8.44 13.73
C ARG A 126 -2.99 7.63 13.78
N GLY A 127 -1.87 8.35 13.82
CA GLY A 127 -0.52 7.78 13.92
C GLY A 127 -0.01 7.17 12.61
N LEU A 128 1.31 7.11 12.49
CA LEU A 128 2.01 6.64 11.29
C LEU A 128 1.52 7.39 10.04
N GLU A 129 1.42 6.69 8.91
CA GLU A 129 1.14 7.29 7.59
C GLU A 129 -0.35 7.54 7.33
N LYS A 130 -1.25 7.16 8.25
CA LYS A 130 -2.71 7.25 8.03
C LYS A 130 -3.20 8.68 7.74
N PHE A 131 -2.59 9.69 8.37
CA PHE A 131 -2.90 11.10 8.14
C PHE A 131 -2.62 11.49 6.69
N MET A 132 -1.44 11.12 6.20
CA MET A 132 -0.99 11.37 4.84
C MET A 132 -1.88 10.63 3.84
N ASP A 133 -2.10 9.33 4.05
CA ASP A 133 -2.92 8.50 3.16
C ASP A 133 -4.36 9.03 3.07
N TYR A 134 -4.96 9.43 4.20
CA TYR A 134 -6.28 10.04 4.23
C TYR A 134 -6.31 11.39 3.50
N GLY A 135 -5.31 12.24 3.75
CA GLY A 135 -5.17 13.54 3.09
C GLY A 135 -5.08 13.43 1.58
N PHE A 136 -4.29 12.50 1.05
CA PHE A 136 -4.23 12.23 -0.39
C PHE A 136 -5.58 11.80 -0.96
N MET A 137 -6.28 10.87 -0.30
CA MET A 137 -7.61 10.44 -0.74
C MET A 137 -8.62 11.59 -0.70
N LYS A 138 -8.54 12.44 0.33
CA LYS A 138 -9.42 13.60 0.49
C LYS A 138 -9.16 14.66 -0.59
N SER A 139 -7.89 14.99 -0.86
CA SER A 139 -7.48 15.87 -1.97
C SER A 139 -7.98 15.36 -3.33
N ILE A 140 -7.89 14.06 -3.57
CA ILE A 140 -8.44 13.42 -4.78
C ILE A 140 -9.96 13.57 -4.84
N LEU A 141 -10.67 13.33 -3.74
CA LEU A 141 -12.14 13.39 -3.70
C LEU A 141 -12.69 14.79 -3.98
N VAL A 142 -12.04 15.83 -3.47
CA VAL A 142 -12.44 17.23 -3.69
C VAL A 142 -11.98 17.78 -5.05
N SER A 143 -11.08 17.07 -5.74
CA SER A 143 -10.61 17.45 -7.08
C SER A 143 -11.66 17.18 -8.15
N THR A 144 -11.79 18.12 -9.10
CA THR A 144 -12.64 17.95 -10.30
C THR A 144 -11.87 17.34 -11.47
N TYR A 145 -10.59 17.71 -11.61
CA TYR A 145 -9.66 17.22 -12.62
C TYR A 145 -8.32 16.88 -11.97
N PHE A 146 -7.46 16.16 -12.70
CA PHE A 146 -6.16 15.70 -12.20
C PHE A 146 -5.00 16.46 -12.87
N PRO A 147 -3.83 16.56 -12.22
CA PRO A 147 -3.47 15.98 -10.91
C PRO A 147 -4.14 16.70 -9.72
N PRO A 148 -4.36 16.01 -8.59
CA PRO A 148 -4.93 16.62 -7.38
C PRO A 148 -3.94 17.60 -6.74
N SER A 149 -4.46 18.64 -6.10
CA SER A 149 -3.66 19.56 -5.28
C SER A 149 -3.05 18.84 -4.09
N ASP A 150 -1.83 19.23 -3.73
CA ASP A 150 -1.18 18.76 -2.52
C ASP A 150 -1.80 19.42 -1.29
N MET A 151 -2.29 18.63 -0.32
CA MET A 151 -2.86 19.20 0.91
C MET A 151 -1.79 19.84 1.80
N TRP A 152 -0.53 19.45 1.66
CA TRP A 152 0.58 19.87 2.52
C TRP A 152 1.60 20.75 1.81
N TYR A 153 1.33 21.17 0.57
CA TYR A 153 2.18 22.09 -0.15
C TYR A 153 1.38 22.96 -1.13
N ALA A 154 0.81 24.05 -0.62
CA ALA A 154 0.00 24.97 -1.41
C ALA A 154 0.69 25.41 -2.72
N GLY A 155 -0.09 25.41 -3.81
CA GLY A 155 0.38 25.75 -5.15
C GLY A 155 0.96 24.60 -5.98
N SER A 156 1.13 23.41 -5.39
CA SER A 156 1.64 22.22 -6.09
C SER A 156 0.61 21.09 -6.15
N SER A 157 0.86 20.11 -7.01
CA SER A 157 0.20 18.81 -6.99
C SER A 157 0.91 17.82 -6.09
N ILE A 158 0.19 16.77 -5.67
CA ILE A 158 0.76 15.64 -4.91
C ILE A 158 1.93 15.04 -5.69
N ASN A 159 3.14 15.05 -5.09
CA ASN A 159 4.31 14.38 -5.66
C ASN A 159 4.58 13.02 -4.97
N TYR A 160 3.68 12.08 -5.18
CA TYR A 160 3.75 10.73 -4.62
C TYR A 160 3.04 9.73 -5.57
N TYR A 161 3.31 8.43 -5.45
CA TYR A 161 2.63 7.39 -6.25
C TYR A 161 1.19 7.12 -5.76
N TYR A 162 0.30 8.10 -5.96
CA TYR A 162 -1.05 8.11 -5.38
C TYR A 162 -2.10 7.29 -6.15
N PHE A 163 -1.75 6.48 -7.17
CA PHE A 163 -2.77 5.76 -7.96
C PHE A 163 -3.58 4.78 -7.10
N GLY A 164 -2.95 4.16 -6.10
CA GLY A 164 -3.67 3.33 -5.13
C GLY A 164 -4.70 4.14 -4.34
N HIS A 165 -4.35 5.34 -3.87
CA HIS A 165 -5.27 6.27 -3.20
C HIS A 165 -6.42 6.69 -4.13
N MET A 166 -6.14 6.84 -5.43
CA MET A 166 -7.15 7.11 -6.45
C MET A 166 -8.14 5.95 -6.61
N VAL A 167 -7.71 4.69 -6.49
CA VAL A 167 -8.63 3.53 -6.47
C VAL A 167 -9.60 3.65 -5.29
N VAL A 168 -9.11 4.05 -4.12
CA VAL A 168 -9.95 4.25 -2.92
C VAL A 168 -10.96 5.36 -3.19
N ALA A 169 -10.51 6.52 -3.66
CA ALA A 169 -11.38 7.67 -3.94
C ALA A 169 -12.45 7.37 -4.99
N VAL A 170 -12.15 6.56 -6.02
CA VAL A 170 -13.14 6.10 -7.01
C VAL A 170 -14.23 5.27 -6.35
N LEU A 171 -13.86 4.31 -5.48
CA LEU A 171 -14.83 3.49 -4.76
C LEU A 171 -15.64 4.32 -3.74
N THR A 172 -14.99 5.23 -3.02
CA THR A 172 -15.66 6.17 -2.09
C THR A 172 -16.69 7.02 -2.84
N LYS A 173 -16.30 7.62 -3.98
CA LYS A 173 -17.19 8.47 -4.76
C LYS A 173 -18.34 7.69 -5.42
N LEU A 174 -18.13 6.44 -5.85
CA LEU A 174 -19.22 5.59 -6.37
C LEU A 174 -20.17 5.13 -5.27
N SER A 175 -19.64 4.70 -4.13
CA SER A 175 -20.47 4.21 -3.02
C SER A 175 -21.23 5.34 -2.32
N GLY A 176 -20.73 6.58 -2.37
CA GLY A 176 -21.34 7.70 -1.64
C GLY A 176 -21.18 7.61 -0.12
N LEU A 177 -20.33 6.70 0.38
CA LEU A 177 -19.98 6.61 1.79
C LEU A 177 -18.94 7.68 2.16
N ASP A 178 -18.91 8.06 3.44
CA ASP A 178 -17.87 8.95 3.97
C ASP A 178 -16.49 8.27 3.91
N LEU A 179 -15.45 9.04 3.56
CA LEU A 179 -14.07 8.56 3.49
C LEU A 179 -13.59 7.98 4.83
N ALA A 180 -14.07 8.51 5.96
CA ALA A 180 -13.78 8.01 7.30
C ALA A 180 -14.23 6.56 7.53
N TYR A 181 -15.25 6.08 6.80
CA TYR A 181 -15.60 4.66 6.75
C TYR A 181 -14.76 3.92 5.72
N THR A 182 -14.71 4.46 4.49
CA THR A 182 -14.13 3.73 3.36
C THR A 182 -12.62 3.52 3.48
N PHE A 183 -11.90 4.37 4.24
CA PHE A 183 -10.48 4.16 4.54
C PHE A 183 -10.25 2.80 5.21
N ASN A 184 -11.00 2.51 6.28
CA ASN A 184 -10.92 1.23 7.00
C ASN A 184 -11.47 0.06 6.15
N LEU A 185 -12.55 0.28 5.40
CA LEU A 185 -13.12 -0.73 4.51
C LEU A 185 -12.18 -1.07 3.34
N MET A 186 -11.39 -0.12 2.87
CA MET A 186 -10.40 -0.36 1.83
C MET A 186 -9.31 -1.30 2.34
N LEU A 187 -8.80 -1.10 3.56
CA LEU A 187 -7.84 -2.05 4.15
C LEU A 187 -8.42 -3.46 4.22
N ALA A 188 -9.68 -3.59 4.66
CA ALA A 188 -10.39 -4.87 4.67
C ALA A 188 -10.59 -5.46 3.26
N THR A 189 -10.78 -4.60 2.25
CA THR A 189 -10.88 -4.98 0.84
C THR A 189 -9.56 -5.55 0.33
N ILE A 190 -8.44 -4.88 0.62
CA ILE A 190 -7.10 -5.35 0.23
C ILE A 190 -6.81 -6.69 0.91
N PHE A 191 -7.13 -6.84 2.20
CA PHE A 191 -7.01 -8.10 2.92
C PHE A 191 -7.83 -9.21 2.23
N ALA A 192 -9.12 -8.96 1.94
CA ALA A 192 -10.00 -9.93 1.32
C ALA A 192 -9.54 -10.33 -0.10
N LEU A 193 -9.11 -9.37 -0.92
CA LEU A 193 -8.53 -9.63 -2.24
C LEU A 193 -7.25 -10.44 -2.13
N THR A 194 -6.34 -10.06 -1.21
CA THR A 194 -5.07 -10.77 -1.01
C THR A 194 -5.30 -12.22 -0.60
N LEU A 195 -6.24 -12.46 0.32
CA LEU A 195 -6.59 -13.80 0.80
C LEU A 195 -7.20 -14.66 -0.32
N THR A 196 -8.24 -14.14 -0.98
CA THR A 196 -8.99 -14.90 -1.98
C THR A 196 -8.21 -15.12 -3.27
N MET A 197 -7.47 -14.12 -3.77
CA MET A 197 -6.63 -14.28 -4.95
C MET A 197 -5.47 -15.23 -4.70
N SER A 198 -4.84 -15.19 -3.51
CA SER A 198 -3.80 -16.14 -3.12
C SER A 198 -4.34 -17.56 -2.98
N PHE A 199 -5.58 -17.72 -2.49
CA PHE A 199 -6.28 -19.00 -2.50
C PHE A 199 -6.45 -19.53 -3.91
N SER A 200 -6.95 -18.70 -4.85
CA SER A 200 -7.13 -19.09 -6.24
C SER A 200 -5.80 -19.49 -6.90
N ILE A 201 -4.71 -18.75 -6.65
CA ILE A 201 -3.36 -19.10 -7.11
C ILE A 201 -2.93 -20.48 -6.58
N GLY A 202 -3.00 -20.70 -5.26
CA GLY A 202 -2.57 -21.96 -4.65
C GLY A 202 -3.41 -23.16 -5.10
N TYR A 203 -4.73 -22.97 -5.26
CA TYR A 203 -5.63 -23.99 -5.80
C TYR A 203 -5.29 -24.31 -7.26
N GLN A 204 -5.11 -23.28 -8.11
CA GLN A 204 -4.84 -23.45 -9.53
C GLN A 204 -3.50 -24.15 -9.77
N ILE A 205 -2.45 -23.80 -9.03
CA ILE A 205 -1.14 -24.48 -9.11
C ILE A 205 -1.29 -25.98 -8.83
N SER A 206 -2.07 -26.35 -7.81
CA SER A 206 -2.32 -27.75 -7.46
C SER A 206 -3.25 -28.47 -8.45
N GLN A 207 -4.20 -27.75 -9.05
CA GLN A 207 -5.07 -28.24 -10.11
C GLN A 207 -4.28 -28.60 -11.37
N ILE A 208 -3.37 -27.74 -11.82
CA ILE A 208 -2.49 -27.97 -13.00
C ILE A 208 -1.68 -29.25 -12.82
N ARG A 209 -1.17 -29.46 -11.60
CA ARG A 209 -0.35 -30.61 -11.26
C ARG A 209 -1.15 -31.89 -10.99
N GLN A 210 -2.48 -31.81 -11.10
CA GLN A 210 -3.41 -32.89 -10.75
C GLN A 210 -3.09 -33.48 -9.36
N ILE A 211 -2.76 -32.61 -8.40
CA ILE A 211 -2.38 -33.05 -7.05
C ILE A 211 -3.63 -33.58 -6.34
N GLY A 212 -3.76 -34.90 -6.39
CA GLY A 212 -4.75 -35.69 -5.67
C GLY A 212 -6.20 -35.19 -5.76
N GLN A 213 -6.93 -35.40 -4.67
CA GLN A 213 -8.36 -35.12 -4.56
C GLN A 213 -8.62 -33.62 -4.32
N ILE A 214 -9.89 -33.20 -4.50
CA ILE A 214 -10.32 -31.79 -4.35
C ILE A 214 -9.87 -31.17 -3.01
N TRP A 215 -9.99 -31.90 -1.89
CA TRP A 215 -9.58 -31.38 -0.57
C TRP A 215 -8.09 -31.01 -0.50
N GLN A 216 -7.22 -31.68 -1.26
CA GLN A 216 -5.79 -31.38 -1.30
C GLN A 216 -5.50 -30.07 -2.05
N LYS A 217 -6.30 -29.80 -3.09
CA LYS A 217 -6.23 -28.54 -3.85
C LYS A 217 -6.75 -27.38 -3.01
N VAL A 218 -7.85 -27.58 -2.29
CA VAL A 218 -8.37 -26.62 -1.30
C VAL A 218 -7.33 -26.37 -0.20
N ALA A 219 -6.69 -27.41 0.34
CA ALA A 219 -5.63 -27.25 1.33
C ALA A 219 -4.43 -26.48 0.79
N SER A 220 -4.06 -26.69 -0.48
CA SER A 220 -3.03 -25.88 -1.15
C SER A 220 -3.42 -24.42 -1.28
N GLY A 221 -4.64 -24.14 -1.73
CA GLY A 221 -5.17 -22.77 -1.78
C GLY A 221 -5.16 -22.12 -0.40
N ALA A 222 -5.69 -22.79 0.62
CA ALA A 222 -5.76 -22.27 1.99
C ALA A 222 -4.38 -22.01 2.59
N LEU A 223 -3.41 -22.91 2.36
CA LEU A 223 -2.04 -22.73 2.83
C LEU A 223 -1.36 -21.56 2.13
N THR A 224 -1.48 -21.45 0.80
CA THR A 224 -0.92 -20.31 0.05
C THR A 224 -1.56 -19.00 0.51
N ALA A 225 -2.89 -18.97 0.69
CA ALA A 225 -3.60 -17.81 1.21
C ALA A 225 -3.06 -17.39 2.58
N PHE A 226 -2.98 -18.33 3.53
CA PHE A 226 -2.45 -18.08 4.86
C PHE A 226 -1.01 -17.55 4.85
N LEU A 227 -0.12 -18.16 4.06
CA LEU A 227 1.28 -17.76 3.98
C LEU A 227 1.45 -16.35 3.42
N VAL A 228 0.69 -16.00 2.37
CA VAL A 228 0.76 -14.67 1.77
C VAL A 228 0.14 -13.60 2.69
N THR A 229 -0.98 -13.88 3.34
CA THR A 229 -1.74 -12.83 4.07
C THR A 229 -1.39 -12.71 5.54
N LEU A 230 -1.20 -13.82 6.25
CA LEU A 230 -1.22 -13.86 7.71
C LEU A 230 0.10 -14.33 8.31
N ALA A 231 0.86 -15.20 7.64
CA ALA A 231 2.13 -15.65 8.17
C ALA A 231 3.12 -14.49 8.39
N GLY A 232 3.96 -14.63 9.41
CA GLY A 232 5.10 -13.75 9.66
C GLY A 232 6.42 -14.38 9.25
N ASN A 233 7.47 -14.03 9.98
CA ASN A 233 8.79 -14.63 9.87
C ASN A 233 9.18 -15.34 11.18
N MET A 234 10.34 -15.99 11.21
CA MET A 234 10.74 -16.79 12.38
C MET A 234 11.29 -15.95 13.55
N GLN A 235 11.24 -14.62 13.47
CA GLN A 235 11.61 -13.74 14.59
C GLN A 235 10.69 -13.93 15.80
N THR A 236 9.50 -14.51 15.62
CA THR A 236 8.64 -14.97 16.73
C THR A 236 9.31 -15.96 17.69
N ILE A 237 10.46 -16.55 17.32
CA ILE A 237 11.28 -17.36 18.23
C ILE A 237 11.64 -16.61 19.53
N TYR A 238 11.75 -15.27 19.47
CA TYR A 238 12.05 -14.44 20.65
C TYR A 238 10.93 -14.40 21.68
N ALA A 239 9.70 -14.81 21.32
CA ALA A 239 8.62 -14.99 22.28
C ALA A 239 8.88 -16.16 23.26
N PHE A 240 9.86 -17.02 22.96
CA PHE A 240 10.27 -18.17 23.77
C PHE A 240 11.62 -17.95 24.47
N THR A 241 12.14 -16.71 24.48
CA THR A 241 13.42 -16.35 25.11
C THR A 241 13.21 -15.27 26.18
N ARG A 242 14.30 -14.77 26.76
CA ARG A 242 14.30 -13.57 27.62
C ARG A 242 13.84 -12.30 26.91
N GLY A 243 13.68 -12.35 25.58
CA GLY A 243 13.34 -11.18 24.77
C GLY A 243 14.50 -10.19 24.67
N TYR A 244 14.29 -9.15 23.87
CA TYR A 244 15.18 -8.00 23.79
C TYR A 244 14.32 -6.75 23.58
N THR A 245 14.88 -5.59 23.95
CA THR A 245 14.22 -4.30 23.82
C THR A 245 15.09 -3.36 22.99
N GLY A 246 14.43 -2.49 22.23
CA GLY A 246 15.10 -1.51 21.37
C GLY A 246 15.98 -2.14 20.29
N GLU A 247 17.07 -1.46 19.96
CA GLU A 247 17.92 -1.77 18.81
C GLU A 247 19.05 -2.76 19.13
N ASN A 248 19.17 -3.21 20.38
CA ASN A 248 20.27 -4.08 20.83
C ASN A 248 19.96 -5.56 20.56
N VAL A 249 19.79 -5.89 19.28
CA VAL A 249 19.34 -7.21 18.83
C VAL A 249 20.47 -8.24 19.03
N LYS A 250 20.27 -9.15 19.99
CA LYS A 250 21.19 -10.28 20.26
C LYS A 250 20.68 -11.57 19.64
N PRO A 251 21.56 -12.51 19.27
CA PRO A 251 21.12 -13.82 18.80
C PRO A 251 20.24 -14.56 19.82
N PHE A 252 19.18 -15.21 19.36
CA PHE A 252 18.20 -15.83 20.25
C PHE A 252 18.79 -16.91 21.17
N TRP A 253 19.87 -17.58 20.75
CA TRP A 253 20.56 -18.60 21.55
C TRP A 253 21.28 -18.03 22.78
N GLU A 254 21.64 -16.75 22.78
CA GLU A 254 22.20 -16.05 23.95
C GLU A 254 21.13 -15.61 24.95
N LEU A 255 19.85 -15.68 24.56
CA LEU A 255 18.70 -15.24 25.35
C LEU A 255 17.86 -16.40 25.88
N LEU A 256 18.31 -17.64 25.68
CA LEU A 256 17.59 -18.81 26.15
C LEU A 256 17.51 -18.83 27.69
N TRP A 257 16.39 -19.35 28.19
CA TRP A 257 16.20 -19.64 29.60
C TRP A 257 17.05 -20.83 30.02
N GLY A 258 17.33 -20.96 31.33
CA GLY A 258 17.93 -22.19 31.86
C GLY A 258 17.02 -23.40 31.61
N ILE A 259 17.61 -24.59 31.43
CA ILE A 259 16.90 -25.83 31.03
C ILE A 259 15.72 -26.17 31.96
N GLY A 260 15.77 -25.76 33.24
CA GLY A 260 14.69 -25.96 34.21
C GLY A 260 13.67 -24.81 34.34
N GLU A 261 13.96 -23.63 33.79
CA GLU A 261 13.17 -22.41 34.01
C GLU A 261 12.16 -22.15 32.89
N PHE A 262 12.32 -22.80 31.74
CA PHE A 262 11.59 -22.49 30.51
C PHE A 262 10.06 -22.44 30.71
N TRP A 263 9.47 -23.47 31.31
CA TRP A 263 8.01 -23.53 31.49
C TRP A 263 7.48 -22.45 32.46
N GLN A 264 8.27 -22.12 33.49
CA GLN A 264 7.92 -21.08 34.45
C GLN A 264 8.04 -19.68 33.81
N LYS A 265 9.02 -19.48 32.93
CA LYS A 265 9.35 -18.19 32.31
C LYS A 265 8.73 -17.96 30.93
N LEU A 266 8.09 -18.97 30.35
CA LEU A 266 7.39 -18.84 29.07
C LEU A 266 6.36 -17.70 29.05
N PRO A 267 5.50 -17.50 30.08
CA PRO A 267 4.57 -16.36 30.09
C PRO A 267 5.28 -15.00 30.04
N GLU A 268 6.47 -14.89 30.63
CA GLU A 268 7.28 -13.66 30.61
C GLU A 268 7.77 -13.38 29.18
N GLY A 269 8.33 -14.37 28.49
CA GLY A 269 8.77 -14.23 27.09
C GLY A 269 7.63 -13.87 26.14
N LEU A 270 6.46 -14.50 26.29
CA LEU A 270 5.27 -14.24 25.47
C LEU A 270 4.74 -12.80 25.65
N ASN A 271 4.88 -12.23 26.86
CA ASN A 271 4.44 -10.87 27.14
C ASN A 271 5.48 -9.80 26.74
N THR A 272 6.77 -10.15 26.76
CA THR A 272 7.86 -9.24 26.36
C THR A 272 7.98 -9.10 24.85
N TYR A 273 7.51 -10.09 24.08
CA TYR A 273 7.56 -10.05 22.62
C TYR A 273 6.70 -8.92 22.04
N TRP A 274 7.33 -7.98 21.34
CA TRP A 274 6.65 -6.93 20.59
C TRP A 274 6.67 -7.23 19.10
N TYR A 275 5.48 -7.32 18.48
CA TYR A 275 5.31 -7.77 17.10
C TYR A 275 6.03 -6.90 16.05
N ALA A 276 6.23 -5.61 16.31
CA ALA A 276 6.89 -4.71 15.36
C ALA A 276 8.40 -4.98 15.23
N ASN A 277 9.01 -5.64 16.23
CA ASN A 277 10.40 -6.09 16.16
C ASN A 277 10.64 -7.03 14.96
N ALA A 278 9.60 -7.75 14.49
CA ALA A 278 9.70 -8.63 13.33
C ALA A 278 9.95 -7.89 12.00
N THR A 279 9.73 -6.57 11.94
CA THR A 279 9.90 -5.76 10.73
C THR A 279 11.03 -4.72 10.83
N ARG A 280 11.67 -4.64 12.00
CA ARG A 280 12.82 -3.79 12.33
C ARG A 280 13.97 -4.60 12.98
N PHE A 281 14.04 -5.88 12.63
CA PHE A 281 14.99 -6.85 13.18
C PHE A 281 16.45 -6.62 12.75
N ILE A 282 16.67 -6.29 11.48
CA ILE A 282 17.99 -5.88 10.99
C ILE A 282 18.17 -4.40 11.32
N PRO A 283 19.23 -4.01 12.06
CA PRO A 283 19.47 -2.62 12.42
C PRO A 283 19.49 -1.70 11.21
N PHE A 284 18.91 -0.51 11.40
CA PHE A 284 18.76 0.52 10.38
C PHE A 284 17.95 0.15 9.12
N ALA A 285 17.27 -1.01 9.10
CA ALA A 285 16.52 -1.48 7.93
C ALA A 285 15.07 -1.88 8.23
N ILE A 286 14.27 -1.91 7.18
CA ILE A 286 12.84 -2.25 7.17
C ILE A 286 12.64 -3.52 6.33
N HIS A 287 11.84 -4.46 6.82
CA HIS A 287 11.50 -5.72 6.14
C HIS A 287 10.08 -6.16 6.53
N GLU A 288 9.13 -5.30 6.20
CA GLU A 288 7.72 -5.58 6.41
C GLU A 288 7.21 -6.67 5.46
N PHE A 289 6.10 -7.26 5.84
CA PHE A 289 5.39 -8.31 5.12
C PHE A 289 3.88 -8.11 5.30
N PRO A 290 3.02 -8.70 4.46
CA PRO A 290 1.61 -8.31 4.38
C PRO A 290 0.85 -8.33 5.71
N SER A 291 1.07 -9.36 6.54
CA SER A 291 0.44 -9.48 7.86
C SER A 291 0.72 -8.27 8.78
N TYR A 292 1.95 -7.74 8.78
CA TYR A 292 2.27 -6.52 9.53
C TYR A 292 1.51 -5.32 9.00
N SER A 293 1.50 -5.11 7.68
CA SER A 293 0.86 -3.95 7.08
C SER A 293 -0.67 -3.95 7.27
N PHE A 294 -1.31 -5.12 7.25
CA PHE A 294 -2.73 -5.22 7.59
C PHE A 294 -3.01 -4.84 9.05
N VAL A 295 -2.12 -5.19 9.98
CA VAL A 295 -2.27 -4.82 11.40
C VAL A 295 -2.03 -3.34 11.61
N VAL A 296 -0.90 -2.81 11.11
CA VAL A 296 -0.53 -1.40 11.24
C VAL A 296 -1.57 -0.46 10.63
N SER A 297 -2.34 -0.95 9.65
CA SER A 297 -3.50 -0.27 9.09
C SER A 297 -3.19 1.00 8.30
N ASP A 298 -1.99 1.10 7.75
CA ASP A 298 -1.64 2.16 6.79
C ASP A 298 -2.10 1.72 5.40
N VAL A 299 -2.91 2.54 4.74
CA VAL A 299 -3.39 2.28 3.37
C VAL A 299 -2.36 2.86 2.39
N HIS A 300 -1.12 2.43 2.58
CA HIS A 300 0.06 2.94 1.88
C HIS A 300 0.25 2.24 0.53
N GLY A 301 1.07 2.81 -0.36
CA GLY A 301 1.17 2.35 -1.75
C GLY A 301 1.57 0.87 -1.93
N HIS A 302 2.42 0.30 -1.06
CA HIS A 302 2.79 -1.12 -1.13
C HIS A 302 1.66 -2.07 -0.68
N VAL A 303 0.76 -1.60 0.18
CA VAL A 303 -0.44 -2.35 0.60
C VAL A 303 -1.48 -2.28 -0.51
N LEU A 304 -1.71 -1.06 -1.03
CA LEU A 304 -2.61 -0.79 -2.15
C LEU A 304 -2.21 -1.52 -3.44
N SER A 305 -0.92 -1.84 -3.62
CA SER A 305 -0.45 -2.57 -4.80
C SER A 305 -0.71 -4.09 -4.76
N LEU A 306 -0.98 -4.69 -3.58
CA LEU A 306 -1.16 -6.13 -3.41
C LEU A 306 -2.15 -6.78 -4.41
N PRO A 307 -3.35 -6.21 -4.67
CA PRO A 307 -4.28 -6.82 -5.62
C PRO A 307 -3.76 -6.79 -7.07
N PHE A 308 -2.95 -5.80 -7.44
CA PHE A 308 -2.35 -5.70 -8.77
C PHE A 308 -1.12 -6.60 -8.90
N VAL A 309 -0.36 -6.73 -7.83
CA VAL A 309 0.78 -7.67 -7.71
C VAL A 309 0.31 -9.11 -7.90
N LEU A 310 -0.72 -9.53 -7.16
CA LEU A 310 -1.25 -10.90 -7.26
C LEU A 310 -1.88 -11.15 -8.64
N LEU A 311 -2.50 -10.14 -9.25
CA LEU A 311 -2.99 -10.21 -10.62
C LEU A 311 -1.84 -10.42 -11.63
N ALA A 312 -0.71 -9.71 -11.47
CA ALA A 312 0.47 -9.88 -12.32
C ALA A 312 1.05 -11.30 -12.19
N ILE A 313 1.18 -11.80 -10.96
CA ILE A 313 1.64 -13.17 -10.68
C ILE A 313 0.71 -14.20 -11.32
N ALA A 314 -0.61 -14.04 -11.16
CA ALA A 314 -1.59 -14.93 -11.76
C ALA A 314 -1.51 -14.96 -13.29
N LEU A 315 -1.31 -13.80 -13.94
CA LEU A 315 -1.09 -13.74 -15.38
C LEU A 315 0.20 -14.46 -15.81
N LEU A 316 1.29 -14.35 -15.05
CA LEU A 316 2.52 -15.10 -15.32
C LEU A 316 2.29 -16.62 -15.19
N ILE A 317 1.50 -17.06 -14.22
CA ILE A 317 1.11 -18.47 -14.07
C ILE A 317 0.27 -18.92 -15.26
N GLN A 318 -0.74 -18.14 -15.66
CA GLN A 318 -1.56 -18.42 -16.83
C GLN A 318 -0.72 -18.54 -18.10
N GLY A 319 0.13 -17.55 -18.36
CA GLY A 319 0.95 -17.48 -19.57
C GLY A 319 2.07 -18.52 -19.63
N SER A 320 2.65 -18.90 -18.48
CA SER A 320 3.81 -19.80 -18.47
C SER A 320 3.45 -21.27 -18.20
N ALA A 321 2.48 -21.55 -17.33
CA ALA A 321 2.23 -22.90 -16.82
C ALA A 321 0.94 -23.57 -17.32
N LEU A 322 0.02 -22.81 -17.94
CA LEU A 322 -1.30 -23.30 -18.39
C LEU A 322 -1.48 -23.16 -19.90
N GLY A 323 -1.79 -21.95 -20.35
CA GLY A 323 -2.29 -21.68 -21.70
C GLY A 323 -1.20 -21.26 -22.68
N GLY A 324 0.02 -21.00 -22.20
CA GLY A 324 1.01 -20.29 -23.02
C GLY A 324 0.67 -18.80 -23.14
N PHE A 325 1.63 -18.00 -23.61
CA PHE A 325 1.43 -16.58 -23.87
C PHE A 325 0.61 -16.39 -25.17
N LYS A 326 -0.72 -16.45 -25.06
CA LYS A 326 -1.63 -16.39 -26.21
C LYS A 326 -1.88 -14.96 -26.69
N GLY A 327 -1.17 -14.57 -27.75
CA GLY A 327 -1.45 -13.36 -28.52
C GLY A 327 -0.97 -12.05 -27.89
N ARG A 328 -1.05 -10.96 -28.66
CA ARG A 328 -0.56 -9.63 -28.24
C ARG A 328 -1.40 -9.02 -27.10
N ALA A 329 -2.69 -9.35 -27.03
CA ALA A 329 -3.60 -8.80 -26.02
C ALA A 329 -3.14 -9.09 -24.58
N PHE A 330 -2.56 -10.28 -24.33
CA PHE A 330 -1.99 -10.63 -23.04
C PHE A 330 -0.84 -9.67 -22.65
N PHE A 331 0.09 -9.43 -23.58
CA PHE A 331 1.24 -8.55 -23.33
C PHE A 331 0.84 -7.08 -23.19
N ILE A 332 -0.17 -6.64 -23.94
CA ILE A 332 -0.76 -5.29 -23.79
C ILE A 332 -1.36 -5.16 -22.38
N PHE A 333 -2.18 -6.11 -21.95
CA PHE A 333 -2.78 -6.05 -20.61
C PHE A 333 -1.74 -6.15 -19.49
N TYR A 334 -0.71 -6.99 -19.64
CA TYR A 334 0.38 -7.07 -18.68
C TYR A 334 1.20 -5.77 -18.64
N GLY A 335 1.48 -5.15 -19.80
CA GLY A 335 2.14 -3.84 -19.87
C GLY A 335 1.30 -2.74 -19.20
N PHE A 336 -0.01 -2.74 -19.42
CA PHE A 336 -0.94 -1.87 -18.72
C PHE A 336 -0.83 -2.06 -17.19
N LEU A 337 -0.86 -3.32 -16.73
CA LEU A 337 -0.75 -3.63 -15.31
C LEU A 337 0.61 -3.21 -14.71
N VAL A 338 1.71 -3.35 -15.45
CA VAL A 338 3.04 -2.85 -15.04
C VAL A 338 3.02 -1.32 -14.88
N GLY A 339 2.33 -0.60 -15.78
CA GLY A 339 2.12 0.85 -15.64
C GLY A 339 1.31 1.20 -14.39
N VAL A 340 0.23 0.45 -14.10
CA VAL A 340 -0.57 0.61 -12.88
C VAL A 340 0.27 0.36 -11.62
N LEU A 341 1.10 -0.69 -11.62
CA LEU A 341 2.01 -0.99 -10.52
C LEU A 341 3.01 0.16 -10.28
N LEU A 342 3.59 0.73 -11.33
CA LEU A 342 4.49 1.89 -11.24
C LEU A 342 3.80 3.09 -10.56
N MET A 343 2.56 3.41 -10.95
CA MET A 343 1.84 4.56 -10.38
C MET A 343 1.29 4.30 -8.97
N THR A 344 1.20 3.03 -8.54
CA THR A 344 0.70 2.63 -7.21
C THR A 344 1.83 2.44 -6.21
N ASN A 345 2.98 1.95 -6.65
CA ASN A 345 4.20 1.82 -5.88
C ASN A 345 5.39 1.75 -6.85
N ALA A 346 6.18 2.82 -6.92
CA ALA A 346 7.14 3.06 -8.01
C ALA A 346 8.11 1.91 -8.32
N LEU A 347 8.54 1.11 -7.33
CA LEU A 347 9.46 -0.02 -7.57
C LEU A 347 8.75 -1.28 -8.06
N ASP A 348 7.44 -1.43 -7.84
CA ASP A 348 6.70 -2.62 -8.25
C ASP A 348 6.64 -2.76 -9.78
N GLY A 349 6.47 -1.66 -10.52
CA GLY A 349 6.49 -1.65 -11.98
C GLY A 349 7.77 -2.29 -12.56
N PRO A 350 8.97 -1.74 -12.28
CA PRO A 350 10.24 -2.31 -12.72
C PRO A 350 10.46 -3.76 -12.26
N MET A 351 10.07 -4.12 -11.03
CA MET A 351 10.20 -5.50 -10.53
C MET A 351 9.38 -6.49 -11.35
N TYR A 352 8.10 -6.20 -11.62
CA TYR A 352 7.23 -7.10 -12.37
C TYR A 352 7.49 -7.07 -13.89
N LEU A 353 8.11 -6.01 -14.41
CA LEU A 353 8.68 -6.00 -15.75
C LEU A 353 9.90 -6.93 -15.85
N ALA A 354 10.82 -6.84 -14.88
CA ALA A 354 12.01 -7.70 -14.81
C ALA A 354 11.62 -9.17 -14.67
N LEU A 355 10.67 -9.48 -13.79
CA LEU A 355 10.15 -10.83 -13.61
C LEU A 355 9.53 -11.39 -14.91
N MET A 356 8.73 -10.60 -15.63
CA MET A 356 8.23 -10.97 -16.96
C MET A 356 9.37 -11.27 -17.93
N GLY A 357 10.40 -10.42 -17.97
CA GLY A 357 11.60 -10.64 -18.80
C GLY A 357 12.28 -11.98 -18.50
N ILE A 358 12.47 -12.32 -17.22
CA ILE A 358 13.05 -13.60 -16.79
C ILE A 358 12.15 -14.78 -17.18
N VAL A 359 10.84 -14.66 -16.96
CA VAL A 359 9.88 -15.71 -17.36
C VAL A 359 9.92 -15.95 -18.86
N LEU A 360 9.92 -14.90 -19.68
CA LEU A 360 10.03 -15.01 -21.14
C LEU A 360 11.39 -15.56 -21.59
N PHE A 361 12.47 -15.25 -20.86
CA PHE A 361 13.80 -15.77 -21.18
C PHE A 361 13.84 -17.30 -21.12
N PHE A 362 13.22 -17.89 -20.09
CA PHE A 362 13.16 -19.33 -19.85
C PHE A 362 11.98 -20.06 -20.52
N ASN A 363 11.10 -19.33 -21.21
CA ASN A 363 9.97 -19.91 -21.95
C ASN A 363 10.25 -19.96 -23.46
N THR A 364 9.44 -20.71 -24.20
CA THR A 364 9.61 -21.00 -25.64
C THR A 364 8.92 -19.97 -26.55
N VAL A 365 8.56 -18.79 -26.02
CA VAL A 365 7.82 -17.75 -26.74
C VAL A 365 8.65 -17.19 -27.90
N GLN A 366 8.08 -17.22 -29.11
CA GLN A 366 8.68 -16.58 -30.29
C GLN A 366 8.68 -15.05 -30.16
N LYS A 367 9.72 -14.39 -30.69
CA LYS A 367 9.87 -12.92 -30.65
C LYS A 367 9.78 -12.33 -29.24
N LYS A 368 10.33 -13.02 -28.23
CA LYS A 368 10.29 -12.61 -26.80
C LYS A 368 10.73 -11.17 -26.56
N TRP A 369 11.76 -10.69 -27.26
CA TRP A 369 12.22 -9.29 -27.17
C TRP A 369 11.19 -8.29 -27.66
N THR A 370 10.49 -8.60 -28.76
CA THR A 370 9.40 -7.74 -29.26
C THR A 370 8.22 -7.70 -28.29
N MET A 371 7.89 -8.83 -27.66
CA MET A 371 6.83 -8.89 -26.65
C MET A 371 7.21 -8.12 -25.38
N LEU A 372 8.45 -8.26 -24.91
CA LEU A 372 8.95 -7.50 -23.77
C LEU A 372 9.00 -5.99 -24.06
N LEU A 373 9.43 -5.59 -25.26
CA LEU A 373 9.39 -4.20 -25.71
C LEU A 373 7.94 -3.67 -25.74
N MET A 374 6.98 -4.46 -26.19
CA MET A 374 5.56 -4.10 -26.15
C MET A 374 5.07 -3.88 -24.72
N VAL A 375 5.42 -4.77 -23.79
CA VAL A 375 5.09 -4.60 -22.36
C VAL A 375 5.68 -3.28 -21.84
N PHE A 376 6.95 -3.00 -22.14
CA PHE A 376 7.63 -1.77 -21.74
C PHE A 376 6.96 -0.51 -22.31
N VAL A 377 6.67 -0.49 -23.62
CA VAL A 377 6.02 0.65 -24.28
C VAL A 377 4.62 0.88 -23.71
N VAL A 378 3.82 -0.17 -23.54
CA VAL A 378 2.46 -0.03 -22.98
C VAL A 378 2.50 0.42 -21.52
N ALA A 379 3.47 -0.06 -20.72
CA ALA A 379 3.68 0.43 -19.36
C ALA A 379 4.02 1.92 -19.32
N GLY A 380 4.92 2.37 -20.20
CA GLY A 380 5.25 3.79 -20.36
C GLY A 380 4.04 4.63 -20.76
N LEU A 381 3.26 4.19 -21.75
CA LEU A 381 2.04 4.90 -22.18
C LEU A 381 0.97 4.95 -21.08
N THR A 382 0.79 3.85 -20.35
CA THR A 382 -0.20 3.76 -19.26
C THR A 382 0.15 4.72 -18.12
N SER A 383 1.43 4.85 -17.80
CA SER A 383 1.94 5.67 -16.70
C SER A 383 2.31 7.10 -17.10
N LEU A 384 2.31 7.43 -18.39
CA LEU A 384 2.72 8.75 -18.89
C LEU A 384 1.98 9.92 -18.23
N PRO A 385 0.63 9.90 -18.06
CA PRO A 385 -0.08 11.01 -17.42
C PRO A 385 0.36 11.26 -15.97
N PHE A 386 0.80 10.21 -15.28
CA PHE A 386 1.37 10.31 -13.94
C PHE A 386 2.82 10.81 -13.98
N LEU A 387 3.66 10.23 -14.86
CA LEU A 387 5.09 10.54 -14.94
C LEU A 387 5.38 12.00 -15.33
N ILE A 388 4.48 12.66 -16.05
CA ILE A 388 4.60 14.10 -16.39
C ILE A 388 4.54 14.98 -15.14
N HIS A 389 3.84 14.56 -14.09
CA HIS A 389 3.63 15.31 -12.86
C HIS A 389 4.39 14.75 -11.65
N PHE A 390 5.14 13.66 -11.84
CA PHE A 390 5.87 12.98 -10.78
C PHE A 390 7.37 13.24 -10.89
N THR A 391 7.96 13.78 -9.82
CA THR A 391 9.41 13.91 -9.67
C THR A 391 9.92 12.81 -8.74
N SER A 392 10.82 11.97 -9.27
CA SER A 392 11.43 10.89 -8.49
C SER A 392 12.33 11.45 -7.39
N PHE A 393 12.12 10.98 -6.16
CA PHE A 393 12.98 11.25 -5.01
C PHE A 393 14.16 10.27 -4.88
N VAL A 394 14.29 9.30 -5.79
CA VAL A 394 15.48 8.45 -5.91
C VAL A 394 16.52 9.14 -6.77
N ASN A 395 17.70 9.40 -6.20
CA ASN A 395 18.78 10.18 -6.83
C ASN A 395 19.83 9.32 -7.56
N GLY A 396 19.69 8.00 -7.53
CA GLY A 396 20.54 7.06 -8.26
C GLY A 396 20.62 5.69 -7.59
N LEU A 397 21.42 4.81 -8.17
CA LEU A 397 21.71 3.48 -7.62
C LEU A 397 23.07 3.52 -6.92
N ALA A 398 23.09 3.41 -5.60
CA ALA A 398 24.31 3.44 -4.80
C ALA A 398 24.84 2.05 -4.47
N VAL A 399 26.16 1.93 -4.29
CA VAL A 399 26.85 0.71 -3.88
C VAL A 399 26.96 0.68 -2.36
N ASN A 400 26.52 -0.42 -1.74
CA ASN A 400 26.71 -0.67 -0.30
C ASN A 400 28.15 -1.12 -0.03
N CYS A 401 28.77 -0.57 1.02
CA CYS A 401 30.18 -0.80 1.33
C CYS A 401 31.11 -0.50 0.13
N PRO A 402 31.12 0.75 -0.38
CA PRO A 402 31.90 1.10 -1.56
C PRO A 402 33.41 0.92 -1.29
N PRO A 403 34.20 0.45 -2.29
CA PRO A 403 35.65 0.37 -2.15
C PRO A 403 36.26 1.76 -1.92
N ALA A 404 37.25 1.86 -1.03
CA ALA A 404 37.83 3.15 -0.63
C ALA A 404 38.37 3.99 -1.81
N PHE A 405 38.93 3.34 -2.84
CA PHE A 405 39.45 4.02 -4.03
C PHE A 405 38.37 4.58 -4.96
N LEU A 406 37.10 4.17 -4.79
CA LEU A 406 35.95 4.68 -5.54
C LEU A 406 35.04 5.57 -4.68
N ALA A 407 35.32 5.77 -3.40
CA ALA A 407 34.45 6.54 -2.52
C ALA A 407 34.26 7.99 -3.03
N ASN A 408 33.04 8.52 -2.87
CA ASN A 408 32.60 9.82 -3.36
C ASN A 408 32.74 10.02 -4.89
N THR A 409 32.64 8.93 -5.67
CA THR A 409 32.66 9.00 -7.14
C THR A 409 31.34 8.52 -7.75
N LYS A 410 31.14 8.82 -9.03
CA LYS A 410 30.01 8.35 -9.83
C LYS A 410 30.55 7.73 -11.11
N ILE A 411 30.24 6.44 -11.34
CA ILE A 411 30.63 5.71 -12.56
C ILE A 411 29.37 5.20 -13.24
N GLY A 412 29.02 5.83 -14.36
CA GLY A 412 27.78 5.52 -15.07
C GLY A 412 26.54 5.72 -14.17
N PRO A 413 25.64 4.72 -14.04
CA PRO A 413 24.46 4.82 -13.18
C PRO A 413 24.77 4.59 -11.69
N LEU A 414 25.98 4.14 -11.35
CA LEU A 414 26.35 3.77 -9.99
C LEU A 414 26.95 4.94 -9.21
N LEU A 415 26.46 5.12 -7.98
CA LEU A 415 26.96 6.06 -6.99
C LEU A 415 27.82 5.31 -5.97
N PHE A 416 29.04 5.78 -5.74
CA PHE A 416 29.92 5.30 -4.69
C PHE A 416 29.97 6.39 -3.63
N GLU A 417 29.16 6.24 -2.58
CA GLU A 417 29.13 7.21 -1.47
C GLU A 417 30.36 7.03 -0.55
N GLY A 418 30.40 7.72 0.58
CA GLY A 418 31.50 7.60 1.52
C GLY A 418 31.67 6.18 2.08
N VAL A 419 32.89 5.83 2.50
CA VAL A 419 33.23 4.48 3.01
C VAL A 419 32.46 4.12 4.28
N GLU A 420 31.97 5.12 5.02
CA GLU A 420 31.09 4.96 6.18
C GLU A 420 29.72 4.36 5.81
N LYS A 421 29.31 4.41 4.53
CA LYS A 421 28.08 3.80 4.02
C LYS A 421 28.25 2.31 3.80
N CYS A 422 28.50 1.58 4.90
CA CYS A 422 28.63 0.14 4.89
C CYS A 422 27.74 -0.50 5.96
N GLN A 423 26.64 -1.11 5.54
CA GLN A 423 25.73 -1.85 6.41
C GLN A 423 25.47 -3.23 5.82
N LYS A 424 25.86 -4.28 6.53
CA LYS A 424 25.64 -5.67 6.11
C LYS A 424 24.67 -6.36 7.05
N SER A 425 23.77 -7.15 6.51
CA SER A 425 22.85 -7.94 7.31
C SER A 425 23.56 -9.18 7.86
N PRO A 426 23.53 -9.43 9.19
CA PRO A 426 24.04 -10.67 9.74
C PRO A 426 23.31 -11.88 9.17
N VAL A 427 24.05 -12.93 8.81
CA VAL A 427 23.49 -14.14 8.17
C VAL A 427 22.40 -14.78 9.05
N TRP A 428 22.58 -14.80 10.37
CA TRP A 428 21.60 -15.37 11.28
C TRP A 428 20.28 -14.57 11.33
N MET A 429 20.34 -13.25 11.15
CA MET A 429 19.14 -12.41 11.04
C MET A 429 18.41 -12.72 9.73
N MET A 430 19.14 -12.81 8.62
CA MET A 430 18.60 -13.21 7.32
C MET A 430 17.97 -14.61 7.37
N THR A 431 18.57 -15.55 8.12
CA THR A 431 18.02 -16.88 8.33
C THR A 431 16.70 -16.84 9.11
N LEU A 432 16.55 -15.99 10.12
CA LEU A 432 15.27 -15.87 10.83
C LEU A 432 14.18 -15.18 9.99
N LEU A 433 14.55 -14.21 9.16
CA LEU A 433 13.61 -13.53 8.27
C LEU A 433 13.16 -14.43 7.10
N TRP A 434 14.10 -15.10 6.45
CA TRP A 434 13.88 -15.77 5.16
C TRP A 434 14.06 -17.29 5.17
N GLY A 435 14.62 -17.87 6.25
CA GLY A 435 15.05 -19.26 6.30
C GLY A 435 13.94 -20.28 6.04
N PHE A 436 12.72 -20.04 6.53
CA PHE A 436 11.55 -20.88 6.21
C PHE A 436 11.29 -20.98 4.70
N PHE A 437 11.39 -19.84 4.01
CA PHE A 437 11.16 -19.76 2.57
C PHE A 437 12.32 -20.36 1.77
N ILE A 438 13.56 -20.09 2.19
CA ILE A 438 14.76 -20.71 1.60
C ILE A 438 14.71 -22.23 1.76
N TYR A 439 14.32 -22.73 2.92
CA TYR A 439 14.14 -24.15 3.18
C TYR A 439 13.15 -24.78 2.19
N CYS A 440 11.98 -24.19 2.00
CA CYS A 440 11.00 -24.69 1.04
C CYS A 440 11.51 -24.63 -0.41
N GLY A 441 12.18 -23.56 -0.81
CA GLY A 441 12.73 -23.44 -2.17
C GLY A 441 13.88 -24.43 -2.46
N VAL A 442 14.78 -24.65 -1.50
CA VAL A 442 15.86 -25.64 -1.62
C VAL A 442 15.28 -27.05 -1.78
N TRP A 443 14.27 -27.42 -0.97
CA TRP A 443 13.62 -28.72 -1.13
C TRP A 443 12.92 -28.90 -2.47
N LEU A 444 12.41 -27.82 -3.07
CA LEU A 444 11.89 -27.85 -4.43
C LEU A 444 13.02 -28.12 -5.44
N LEU A 445 14.18 -27.46 -5.30
CA LEU A 445 15.36 -27.65 -6.16
C LEU A 445 15.95 -29.06 -6.13
N LEU A 446 15.77 -29.81 -5.02
CA LEU A 446 16.27 -31.19 -4.90
C LEU A 446 15.52 -32.20 -5.79
N LYS A 447 14.48 -31.79 -6.52
CA LYS A 447 13.78 -32.68 -7.46
C LYS A 447 14.62 -32.93 -8.71
N LYS A 448 14.63 -34.19 -9.17
CA LYS A 448 15.37 -34.59 -10.38
C LYS A 448 14.79 -34.07 -11.70
N LYS A 449 13.48 -33.82 -11.74
CA LYS A 449 12.76 -33.33 -12.94
C LYS A 449 11.73 -32.30 -12.51
N PHE A 450 11.65 -31.22 -13.29
CA PHE A 450 10.75 -30.11 -13.06
C PHE A 450 9.67 -30.04 -14.14
N THR A 451 8.42 -29.95 -13.71
CA THR A 451 7.30 -29.55 -14.55
C THR A 451 7.33 -28.06 -14.89
N GLN A 452 6.51 -27.60 -15.84
CA GLN A 452 6.48 -26.17 -16.22
C GLN A 452 6.09 -25.27 -15.04
N VAL A 453 5.13 -25.70 -14.23
CA VAL A 453 4.77 -25.02 -12.97
C VAL A 453 5.98 -24.90 -12.05
N GLU A 454 6.73 -25.98 -11.87
CA GLU A 454 7.89 -25.98 -10.97
C GLU A 454 9.03 -25.12 -11.50
N LYS A 455 9.26 -25.10 -12.82
CA LYS A 455 10.21 -24.17 -13.44
C LYS A 455 9.82 -22.72 -13.17
N LEU A 456 8.55 -22.37 -13.31
CA LEU A 456 8.06 -21.03 -12.97
C LEU A 456 8.25 -20.71 -11.48
N LEU A 457 7.92 -21.65 -10.58
CA LEU A 457 8.12 -21.47 -9.15
C LEU A 457 9.59 -21.35 -8.77
N LEU A 458 10.50 -22.02 -9.50
CA LEU A 458 11.94 -21.83 -9.34
C LEU A 458 12.42 -20.47 -9.85
N ILE A 459 11.78 -19.91 -10.88
CA ILE A 459 12.02 -18.52 -11.29
C ILE A 459 11.55 -17.57 -10.19
N PHE A 460 10.35 -17.77 -9.62
CA PHE A 460 9.87 -16.96 -8.50
C PHE A 460 10.80 -17.06 -7.29
N PHE A 461 11.26 -18.27 -6.96
CA PHE A 461 12.23 -18.51 -5.90
C PHE A 461 13.56 -17.78 -6.16
N GLY A 462 14.16 -17.98 -7.33
CA GLY A 462 15.44 -17.34 -7.69
C GLY A 462 15.35 -15.82 -7.76
N PHE A 463 14.25 -15.29 -8.29
CA PHE A 463 13.99 -13.84 -8.30
C PHE A 463 13.85 -13.30 -6.87
N SER A 464 13.12 -13.99 -5.99
CA SER A 464 12.98 -13.59 -4.58
C SER A 464 14.32 -13.63 -3.83
N VAL A 465 15.18 -14.62 -4.10
CA VAL A 465 16.56 -14.66 -3.58
C VAL A 465 17.37 -13.47 -4.08
N LEU A 466 17.26 -13.11 -5.37
CA LEU A 466 17.92 -11.93 -5.93
C LEU A 466 17.45 -10.64 -5.22
N LEU A 467 16.14 -10.51 -4.99
CA LEU A 467 15.55 -9.34 -4.32
C LEU A 467 16.05 -9.15 -2.88
N ILE A 468 16.22 -10.22 -2.10
CA ILE A 468 16.73 -10.11 -0.72
C ILE A 468 18.25 -9.95 -0.65
N ILE A 469 18.98 -10.37 -1.69
CA ILE A 469 20.44 -10.20 -1.79
C ILE A 469 20.80 -8.81 -2.32
N PHE A 470 19.99 -8.23 -3.20
CA PHE A 470 20.27 -6.95 -3.83
C PHE A 470 20.62 -5.82 -2.82
N PRO A 471 19.86 -5.60 -1.73
CA PRO A 471 20.16 -4.59 -0.70
C PRO A 471 21.49 -4.79 0.05
N GLU A 472 22.11 -5.97 -0.06
CA GLU A 472 23.42 -6.23 0.53
C GLU A 472 24.56 -5.65 -0.32
N PHE A 473 24.29 -5.34 -1.59
CA PHE A 473 25.26 -4.81 -2.54
C PHE A 473 24.88 -3.44 -3.10
N PHE A 474 23.59 -3.16 -3.27
CA PHE A 474 23.10 -1.94 -3.90
C PHE A 474 21.86 -1.41 -3.20
N TYR A 475 21.67 -0.10 -3.23
CA TYR A 475 20.45 0.55 -2.76
C TYR A 475 20.07 1.75 -3.62
N PHE A 476 18.77 2.02 -3.72
CA PHE A 476 18.27 3.24 -4.32
C PHE A 476 18.52 4.39 -3.34
N LYS A 477 19.36 5.36 -3.73
CA LYS A 477 19.72 6.50 -2.88
C LYS A 477 18.50 7.41 -2.69
N ASP A 478 18.06 7.52 -1.45
CA ASP A 478 17.05 8.47 -0.99
C ASP A 478 17.64 9.44 0.05
N ILE A 479 16.79 10.15 0.78
CA ILE A 479 17.22 11.21 1.72
C ILE A 479 17.78 10.70 3.04
N TYR A 480 17.64 9.40 3.37
CA TYR A 480 17.94 8.93 4.73
C TYR A 480 19.45 8.72 4.94
N PRO A 481 20.09 9.49 5.84
CA PRO A 481 21.54 9.41 6.00
C PRO A 481 21.98 8.13 6.71
N ALA A 482 21.32 7.74 7.80
CA ALA A 482 21.65 6.55 8.59
C ALA A 482 20.95 5.28 8.07
N HIS A 483 19.77 5.42 7.47
CA HIS A 483 18.92 4.32 7.00
C HIS A 483 18.94 4.16 5.47
N PHE A 484 20.09 4.43 4.85
CA PHE A 484 20.22 4.63 3.40
C PHE A 484 19.74 3.46 2.52
N ARG A 485 19.78 2.22 3.03
CA ARG A 485 19.29 1.03 2.29
C ARG A 485 17.90 0.56 2.72
N SER A 486 17.29 1.22 3.71
CA SER A 486 16.08 0.77 4.40
C SER A 486 14.88 0.64 3.45
N ASN A 487 14.58 1.68 2.67
CA ASN A 487 13.48 1.65 1.70
C ASN A 487 13.69 0.63 0.58
N THR A 488 14.94 0.41 0.16
CA THR A 488 15.26 -0.63 -0.82
C THR A 488 14.98 -2.01 -0.22
N MET A 489 15.48 -2.28 0.98
CA MET A 489 15.27 -3.56 1.67
C MET A 489 13.78 -3.83 1.92
N PHE A 490 13.04 -2.80 2.32
CA PHE A 490 11.60 -2.84 2.51
C PHE A 490 10.87 -3.27 1.25
N LYS A 491 10.99 -2.47 0.18
CA LYS A 491 10.19 -2.63 -1.03
C LYS A 491 10.52 -3.95 -1.75
N LEU A 492 11.79 -4.33 -1.82
CA LEU A 492 12.19 -5.59 -2.44
C LEU A 492 11.83 -6.79 -1.57
N GLY A 493 12.02 -6.70 -0.25
CA GLY A 493 11.68 -7.76 0.70
C GLY A 493 10.18 -8.06 0.73
N TYR A 494 9.34 -7.03 0.63
CA TYR A 494 7.88 -7.19 0.60
C TYR A 494 7.42 -8.04 -0.60
N GLN A 495 7.96 -7.79 -1.80
CA GLN A 495 7.66 -8.60 -2.99
C GLN A 495 8.26 -10.01 -2.92
N ALA A 496 9.48 -10.14 -2.38
CA ALA A 496 10.10 -11.44 -2.15
C ALA A 496 9.25 -12.31 -1.22
N PHE A 497 8.67 -11.74 -0.16
CA PHE A 497 7.81 -12.45 0.78
C PHE A 497 6.58 -13.08 0.10
N ILE A 498 5.92 -12.33 -0.80
CA ILE A 498 4.73 -12.79 -1.53
C ILE A 498 5.08 -13.97 -2.45
N LEU A 499 6.11 -13.81 -3.27
CA LEU A 499 6.56 -14.84 -4.21
C LEU A 499 7.07 -16.09 -3.47
N PHE A 500 7.85 -15.92 -2.42
CA PHE A 500 8.30 -17.01 -1.57
C PHE A 500 7.14 -17.75 -0.92
N SER A 501 6.10 -17.06 -0.44
CA SER A 501 4.92 -17.67 0.16
C SER A 501 4.17 -18.58 -0.81
N ILE A 502 4.06 -18.17 -2.09
CA ILE A 502 3.46 -18.99 -3.15
C ILE A 502 4.29 -20.25 -3.40
N VAL A 503 5.62 -20.12 -3.49
CA VAL A 503 6.55 -21.26 -3.65
C VAL A 503 6.44 -22.21 -2.46
N SER A 504 6.46 -21.69 -1.23
CA SER A 504 6.35 -22.50 -0.01
C SER A 504 5.03 -23.27 0.06
N GLY A 505 3.90 -22.62 -0.24
CA GLY A 505 2.58 -23.27 -0.25
C GLY A 505 2.55 -24.49 -1.17
N TYR A 506 3.10 -24.36 -2.39
CA TYR A 506 3.23 -25.48 -3.32
C TYR A 506 4.15 -26.59 -2.78
N THR A 507 5.35 -26.23 -2.33
CA THR A 507 6.35 -27.20 -1.88
C THR A 507 5.83 -28.06 -0.74
N ILE A 508 5.18 -27.44 0.26
CA ILE A 508 4.68 -28.13 1.45
C ILE A 508 3.66 -29.21 1.07
N VAL A 509 2.68 -28.86 0.22
CA VAL A 509 1.65 -29.81 -0.22
C VAL A 509 2.25 -30.93 -1.06
N ASN A 510 3.19 -30.61 -1.95
CA ASN A 510 3.81 -31.59 -2.85
C ASN A 510 4.79 -32.53 -2.11
N LEU A 511 5.43 -32.09 -1.01
CA LEU A 511 6.42 -32.87 -0.26
C LEU A 511 5.91 -33.42 1.07
N LYS A 512 4.60 -33.35 1.35
CA LYS A 512 3.97 -33.85 2.59
C LYS A 512 4.21 -35.32 2.95
N ARG A 513 4.78 -36.14 2.05
CA ARG A 513 5.14 -37.54 2.32
C ARG A 513 6.61 -37.72 2.76
N LYS A 514 7.44 -36.67 2.69
CA LYS A 514 8.86 -36.72 3.04
C LYS A 514 9.01 -36.43 4.54
N LYS A 515 9.20 -37.48 5.36
CA LYS A 515 9.29 -37.36 6.83
C LYS A 515 10.36 -36.36 7.29
N LEU A 516 11.57 -36.44 6.74
CA LEU A 516 12.66 -35.51 7.09
C LEU A 516 12.31 -34.05 6.76
N PHE A 517 11.62 -33.83 5.64
CA PHE A 517 11.14 -32.49 5.27
C PHE A 517 10.15 -31.97 6.33
N LEU A 518 9.17 -32.78 6.70
CA LEU A 518 8.16 -32.38 7.68
C LEU A 518 8.72 -32.14 9.08
N ILE A 519 9.64 -33.00 9.57
CA ILE A 519 10.23 -32.87 10.91
C ILE A 519 10.92 -31.51 11.08
N LEU A 520 11.63 -31.05 10.05
CA LEU A 520 12.33 -29.76 10.09
C LEU A 520 11.40 -28.59 9.73
N LEU A 521 10.34 -28.81 8.95
CA LEU A 521 9.36 -27.79 8.58
C LEU A 521 8.47 -27.38 9.75
N ILE A 522 7.98 -28.34 10.55
CA ILE A 522 6.93 -28.11 11.56
C ILE A 522 7.30 -27.00 12.55
N PRO A 523 8.52 -26.97 13.15
CA PRO A 523 8.90 -25.89 14.05
C PRO A 523 8.92 -24.52 13.36
N GLN A 524 9.43 -24.45 12.13
CA GLN A 524 9.49 -23.21 11.35
C GLN A 524 8.09 -22.70 10.99
N LEU A 525 7.22 -23.61 10.53
CA LEU A 525 5.84 -23.31 10.20
C LEU A 525 5.07 -22.83 11.44
N PHE A 526 5.31 -23.44 12.60
CA PHE A 526 4.74 -22.97 13.87
C PHE A 526 5.16 -21.53 14.18
N LEU A 527 6.46 -21.21 14.10
CA LEU A 527 6.98 -19.87 14.39
C LEU A 527 6.36 -18.80 13.48
N ILE A 528 6.31 -19.01 12.16
CA ILE A 528 5.71 -18.02 11.26
C ILE A 528 4.19 -17.89 11.47
N SER A 529 3.52 -18.95 11.95
CA SER A 529 2.07 -18.99 12.05
C SER A 529 1.52 -18.31 13.30
N ILE A 530 2.32 -18.17 14.36
CA ILE A 530 1.89 -17.53 15.61
C ILE A 530 1.99 -16.00 15.56
N TYR A 531 2.59 -15.43 14.52
CA TYR A 531 2.77 -13.97 14.39
C TYR A 531 1.45 -13.18 14.54
N PRO A 532 0.35 -13.53 13.83
CA PRO A 532 -0.95 -12.85 13.98
C PRO A 532 -1.47 -12.80 15.42
N ILE A 533 -1.14 -13.79 16.24
CA ILE A 533 -1.60 -13.84 17.64
C ILE A 533 -1.03 -12.65 18.41
N PHE A 534 0.26 -12.35 18.22
CA PHE A 534 0.91 -11.22 18.87
C PHE A 534 0.53 -9.88 18.26
N SER A 535 0.52 -9.80 16.92
CA SER A 535 0.26 -8.54 16.23
C SER A 535 -1.20 -8.07 16.43
N VAL A 536 -2.18 -8.96 16.28
CA VAL A 536 -3.59 -8.61 16.49
C VAL A 536 -3.86 -8.28 17.96
N ARG A 537 -3.31 -9.06 18.89
CA ARG A 537 -3.49 -8.82 20.33
C ARG A 537 -2.91 -7.48 20.77
N SER A 538 -1.72 -7.13 20.26
CA SER A 538 -1.01 -5.91 20.64
C SER A 538 -1.61 -4.66 20.02
N TYR A 539 -1.99 -4.68 18.74
CA TYR A 539 -2.48 -3.48 18.05
C TYR A 539 -3.96 -3.22 18.30
N PHE A 540 -4.82 -4.26 18.24
CA PHE A 540 -6.27 -4.13 18.37
C PHE A 540 -6.77 -4.33 19.81
N ASN A 541 -5.95 -3.98 20.81
CA ASN A 541 -6.29 -4.07 22.24
C ASN A 541 -6.92 -5.44 22.64
N SER A 542 -6.32 -6.54 22.20
CA SER A 542 -6.81 -7.91 22.43
C SER A 542 -8.27 -8.15 22.01
N LEU A 543 -8.79 -7.37 21.05
CA LEU A 543 -10.18 -7.43 20.57
C LEU A 543 -11.22 -7.29 21.70
N ARG A 544 -10.94 -6.43 22.70
CA ARG A 544 -11.82 -6.26 23.87
C ARG A 544 -12.94 -5.24 23.65
N ASN A 545 -12.60 -4.04 23.17
CA ASN A 545 -13.52 -2.92 23.08
C ASN A 545 -13.80 -2.58 21.60
N TYR A 546 -15.00 -2.88 21.14
CA TYR A 546 -15.42 -2.56 19.78
C TYR A 546 -15.88 -1.10 19.69
N GLU A 547 -15.28 -0.31 18.81
CA GLU A 547 -15.50 1.14 18.66
C GLU A 547 -16.25 1.54 17.38
N GLY A 548 -16.60 0.57 16.53
CA GLY A 548 -17.19 0.81 15.22
C GLY A 548 -16.13 1.07 14.15
N ILE A 549 -16.56 1.23 12.90
CA ILE A 549 -15.64 1.35 11.74
C ILE A 549 -15.36 2.79 11.30
N TYR A 550 -16.01 3.79 11.91
CA TYR A 550 -15.80 5.20 11.59
C TYR A 550 -14.46 5.71 12.13
N GLY A 551 -13.56 6.11 11.23
CA GLY A 551 -12.17 6.34 11.58
C GLY A 551 -11.85 7.69 12.23
N LEU A 552 -12.80 8.63 12.31
CA LEU A 552 -12.59 9.95 12.93
C LEU A 552 -13.20 10.07 14.34
N ASN A 553 -13.67 8.96 14.93
CA ASN A 553 -14.20 8.94 16.30
C ASN A 553 -13.20 9.48 17.32
N TRP A 554 -11.91 9.17 17.16
CA TRP A 554 -10.86 9.67 18.04
C TRP A 554 -10.78 11.20 17.99
N LEU A 555 -10.89 11.80 16.80
CA LEU A 555 -10.78 13.25 16.61
C LEU A 555 -11.94 13.98 17.28
N SER A 556 -13.17 13.44 17.19
CA SER A 556 -14.32 14.01 17.91
C SER A 556 -14.25 13.89 19.43
N ARG A 557 -13.46 12.94 19.97
CA ARG A 557 -13.31 12.76 21.42
C ARG A 557 -12.16 13.59 21.98
N GLU A 558 -11.03 13.64 21.28
CA GLU A 558 -9.80 14.29 21.75
C GLU A 558 -9.70 15.76 21.31
N TYR A 559 -10.24 16.11 20.14
CA TYR A 559 -10.23 17.46 19.57
C TYR A 559 -11.64 17.87 19.09
N PRO A 560 -12.65 17.93 19.98
CA PRO A 560 -14.05 18.15 19.60
C PRO A 560 -14.26 19.47 18.83
N ASP A 561 -13.55 20.53 19.21
CA ASP A 561 -13.64 21.84 18.56
C ASP A 561 -13.04 21.84 17.15
N ASP A 562 -11.89 21.19 16.97
CA ASP A 562 -11.26 21.04 15.66
C ASP A 562 -12.09 20.13 14.77
N TYR A 563 -12.69 19.07 15.33
CA TYR A 563 -13.61 18.21 14.61
C TYR A 563 -14.81 19.01 14.09
N ALA A 564 -15.43 19.85 14.92
CA ALA A 564 -16.52 20.73 14.50
C ALA A 564 -16.11 21.68 13.37
N ALA A 565 -14.92 22.26 13.45
CA ALA A 565 -14.38 23.13 12.41
C ALA A 565 -14.07 22.38 11.09
N ILE A 566 -13.54 21.16 11.18
CA ILE A 566 -13.32 20.29 10.01
C ILE A 566 -14.66 19.91 9.35
N GLN A 567 -15.69 19.64 10.13
CA GLN A 567 -17.04 19.39 9.60
C GLN A 567 -17.59 20.64 8.92
N TRP A 568 -17.40 21.83 9.50
CA TRP A 568 -17.76 23.10 8.88
C TRP A 568 -17.05 23.32 7.53
N LEU A 569 -15.73 23.12 7.45
CA LEU A 569 -14.96 23.24 6.19
C LEU A 569 -15.34 22.21 5.13
N ASN A 570 -15.80 21.03 5.54
CA ASN A 570 -16.25 19.97 4.64
C ASN A 570 -17.66 20.22 4.09
N ASN A 571 -18.38 21.21 4.61
CA ASN A 571 -19.65 21.65 4.04
C ASN A 571 -19.41 22.29 2.66
N GLN A 572 -20.09 21.77 1.63
CA GLN A 572 -19.94 22.24 0.24
C GLN A 572 -20.36 23.70 0.04
N ALA A 573 -21.16 24.27 0.95
CA ALA A 573 -21.49 25.69 0.94
C ALA A 573 -20.27 26.58 1.22
N ILE A 574 -19.26 26.05 1.92
CA ILE A 574 -18.02 26.78 2.22
C ILE A 574 -17.09 26.67 1.02
N ARG A 575 -16.92 27.80 0.33
CA ARG A 575 -16.06 27.90 -0.85
C ARG A 575 -14.63 27.36 -0.55
N PRO A 576 -13.98 26.71 -1.52
CA PRO A 576 -12.58 26.27 -1.42
C PRO A 576 -11.64 27.43 -1.06
N GLY A 577 -10.49 27.10 -0.48
CA GLY A 577 -9.45 28.07 -0.12
C GLY A 577 -8.26 27.41 0.53
N ILE A 578 -7.11 28.07 0.47
CA ILE A 578 -5.87 27.64 1.11
C ILE A 578 -5.94 28.01 2.59
N LEU A 579 -5.51 27.07 3.44
CA LEU A 579 -5.47 27.19 4.88
C LEU A 579 -4.07 27.62 5.34
N VAL A 580 -4.00 28.16 6.55
CA VAL A 580 -2.79 28.22 7.35
C VAL A 580 -3.10 27.53 8.68
N GLU A 581 -2.28 26.54 9.00
CA GLU A 581 -2.32 25.78 10.26
C GLU A 581 -0.87 25.51 10.68
N ALA A 582 -0.65 25.13 11.94
CA ALA A 582 0.69 24.77 12.41
C ALA A 582 1.21 23.52 11.67
N ASP A 583 2.40 23.64 11.07
CA ASP A 583 3.13 22.50 10.52
C ASP A 583 3.67 21.59 11.64
N GLY A 584 4.04 20.35 11.33
CA GLY A 584 4.61 19.43 12.31
C GLY A 584 5.67 18.48 11.75
N ASP A 585 6.22 17.68 12.65
CA ASP A 585 7.03 16.53 12.27
C ASP A 585 6.14 15.33 11.95
N SER A 586 6.69 14.34 11.24
CA SER A 586 5.97 13.13 10.86
C SER A 586 5.32 12.46 12.08
N TYR A 587 4.10 11.92 11.87
CA TYR A 587 3.38 11.12 12.88
C TYR A 587 2.88 11.91 14.09
N THR A 588 2.76 13.23 13.96
CA THR A 588 2.14 14.12 14.95
C THR A 588 0.73 14.54 14.54
N ASP A 589 -0.09 15.06 15.45
CA ASP A 589 -1.46 15.50 15.12
C ASP A 589 -1.52 16.92 14.49
N TYR A 590 -0.36 17.51 14.20
CA TYR A 590 -0.26 18.72 13.37
C TYR A 590 -0.73 18.43 11.94
N ASN A 591 -1.18 19.48 11.25
CA ASN A 591 -1.72 19.40 9.89
C ASN A 591 -3.03 18.61 9.71
N ARG A 592 -3.81 18.46 10.78
CA ARG A 592 -5.10 17.74 10.77
C ARG A 592 -6.17 18.42 9.92
N PHE A 593 -6.19 19.75 9.82
CA PHE A 593 -7.23 20.44 9.05
C PHE A 593 -7.05 20.20 7.56
N SER A 594 -5.84 20.37 7.03
CA SER A 594 -5.54 20.03 5.62
C SER A 594 -5.75 18.55 5.32
N ALA A 595 -5.28 17.65 6.20
CA ALA A 595 -5.46 16.21 6.01
C ALA A 595 -6.95 15.80 5.95
N PHE A 596 -7.78 16.27 6.87
CA PHE A 596 -9.18 15.84 6.95
C PHE A 596 -10.16 16.63 6.07
N THR A 597 -9.71 17.73 5.45
CA THR A 597 -10.53 18.51 4.50
C THR A 597 -10.06 18.41 3.06
N GLY A 598 -8.80 18.00 2.82
CA GLY A 598 -8.19 17.99 1.48
C GLY A 598 -7.92 19.39 0.94
N ARG A 599 -8.00 20.41 1.80
CA ARG A 599 -7.67 21.80 1.46
C ARG A 599 -6.18 22.02 1.68
N PRO A 600 -5.45 22.61 0.71
CA PRO A 600 -4.04 22.86 0.85
C PRO A 600 -3.71 23.81 2.01
N THR A 601 -2.63 23.53 2.72
CA THR A 601 -1.94 24.47 3.63
C THR A 601 -0.58 24.88 3.05
N ILE A 602 0.02 25.95 3.57
CA ILE A 602 1.31 26.47 3.11
C ILE A 602 2.39 25.37 3.14
N VAL A 603 2.49 24.67 4.26
CA VAL A 603 3.39 23.52 4.44
C VAL A 603 2.85 22.56 5.51
N GLY A 604 2.90 21.26 5.23
CA GLY A 604 2.50 20.19 6.14
C GLY A 604 3.66 19.54 6.87
N TRP A 605 3.61 18.21 7.02
CA TRP A 605 4.67 17.45 7.67
C TRP A 605 6.02 17.60 6.93
N ALA A 606 6.99 18.17 7.63
CA ALA A 606 8.20 18.67 7.00
C ALA A 606 9.07 17.58 6.36
N VAL A 607 9.22 16.41 7.00
CA VAL A 607 10.05 15.30 6.50
C VAL A 607 9.42 14.66 5.26
N HIS A 608 8.09 14.55 5.22
CA HIS A 608 7.35 14.02 4.07
C HIS A 608 7.49 14.94 2.86
N GLU A 609 7.22 16.23 3.04
CA GLU A 609 7.39 17.21 1.97
C GLU A 609 8.85 17.31 1.52
N TRP A 610 9.81 17.27 2.46
CA TRP A 610 11.23 17.25 2.11
C TRP A 610 11.56 16.05 1.21
N LEU A 611 11.12 14.84 1.60
CA LEU A 611 11.31 13.63 0.80
C LEU A 611 10.73 13.80 -0.61
N TRP A 612 9.53 14.34 -0.74
CA TRP A 612 8.85 14.47 -2.03
C TRP A 612 9.39 15.63 -2.87
N ARG A 613 9.89 16.72 -2.28
CA ARG A 613 10.47 17.84 -3.03
C ARG A 613 11.96 17.65 -3.35
N GLY A 614 12.61 16.65 -2.75
CA GLY A 614 14.00 16.32 -3.00
C GLY A 614 15.02 17.17 -2.23
N GLY A 615 14.57 18.02 -1.29
CA GLY A 615 15.44 18.91 -0.53
C GLY A 615 14.72 19.68 0.59
N TYR A 616 15.40 19.91 1.71
CA TYR A 616 14.86 20.64 2.87
C TYR A 616 14.76 22.15 2.59
N GLU A 617 15.56 22.64 1.65
CA GLU A 617 15.58 24.01 1.15
C GLU A 617 14.24 24.44 0.53
N PHE A 618 13.40 23.52 0.07
CA PHE A 618 12.07 23.80 -0.45
C PHE A 618 10.98 23.91 0.62
N VAL A 619 11.25 23.35 1.80
CA VAL A 619 10.30 23.22 2.92
C VAL A 619 10.59 24.26 4.00
N SER A 620 11.87 24.44 4.36
CA SER A 620 12.32 25.34 5.43
C SER A 620 11.80 26.78 5.28
N PRO A 621 11.86 27.43 4.10
CA PRO A 621 11.36 28.81 3.95
C PRO A 621 9.86 28.92 4.22
N ARG A 622 9.07 27.90 3.84
CA ARG A 622 7.63 27.89 4.06
C ARG A 622 7.27 27.72 5.54
N ARG A 623 8.04 26.93 6.28
CA ARG A 623 7.87 26.78 7.74
C ARG A 623 8.11 28.11 8.44
N GLU A 624 9.15 28.84 8.01
CA GLU A 624 9.44 30.17 8.53
C GLU A 624 8.33 31.18 8.20
N GLU A 625 7.77 31.13 6.98
CA GLU A 625 6.63 31.96 6.62
C GLU A 625 5.37 31.66 7.46
N VAL A 626 5.08 30.39 7.76
CA VAL A 626 4.01 30.02 8.70
C VAL A 626 4.29 30.58 10.09
N ARG A 627 5.52 30.44 10.61
CA ARG A 627 5.91 31.03 11.90
C ARG A 627 5.70 32.54 11.93
N LEU A 628 6.07 33.25 10.86
CA LEU A 628 5.89 34.69 10.76
C LEU A 628 4.41 35.10 10.76
N ILE A 629 3.50 34.32 10.16
CA ILE A 629 2.06 34.59 10.24
C ILE A 629 1.57 34.56 11.69
N TYR A 630 2.05 33.62 12.51
CA TYR A 630 1.59 33.47 13.89
C TYR A 630 2.30 34.40 14.89
N GLU A 631 3.60 34.65 14.73
CA GLU A 631 4.41 35.33 15.76
C GLU A 631 4.77 36.78 15.40
N SER A 632 4.63 37.22 14.15
CA SER A 632 5.00 38.57 13.76
C SER A 632 3.99 39.61 14.25
N GLY A 633 4.48 40.81 14.60
CA GLY A 633 3.65 42.01 14.75
C GLY A 633 3.62 42.89 13.49
N ASP A 634 4.30 42.49 12.41
CA ASP A 634 4.45 43.27 11.19
C ASP A 634 3.34 42.90 10.18
N GLN A 635 2.22 43.64 10.24
CA GLN A 635 1.05 43.43 9.39
C GLN A 635 1.39 43.39 7.89
N PRO A 636 2.18 44.33 7.30
CA PRO A 636 2.60 44.24 5.90
C PRO A 636 3.29 42.92 5.53
N LYS A 637 4.14 42.38 6.41
CA LYS A 637 4.80 41.08 6.17
C LYS A 637 3.81 39.93 6.20
N ILE A 638 2.90 39.91 7.17
CA ILE A 638 1.85 38.88 7.25
C ILE A 638 1.01 38.93 5.97
N GLN A 639 0.52 40.11 5.59
CA GLN A 639 -0.29 40.31 4.39
C GLN A 639 0.43 39.83 3.12
N ALA A 640 1.72 40.14 2.96
CA ALA A 640 2.50 39.70 1.81
C ALA A 640 2.58 38.17 1.69
N ILE A 641 2.68 37.45 2.82
CA ILE A 641 2.69 35.98 2.83
C ILE A 641 1.29 35.44 2.51
N LEU A 642 0.24 36.00 3.10
CA LEU A 642 -1.15 35.61 2.83
C LEU A 642 -1.50 35.79 1.35
N GLU A 643 -1.08 36.89 0.73
CA GLU A 643 -1.26 37.17 -0.69
C GLU A 643 -0.44 36.22 -1.58
N LYS A 644 0.83 35.96 -1.23
CA LYS A 644 1.72 35.04 -1.96
C LYS A 644 1.11 33.66 -2.16
N TYR A 645 0.45 33.13 -1.14
CA TYR A 645 -0.18 31.80 -1.19
C TYR A 645 -1.68 31.84 -1.44
N HIS A 646 -2.28 33.02 -1.64
CA HIS A 646 -3.73 33.19 -1.72
C HIS A 646 -4.46 32.50 -0.55
N VAL A 647 -3.94 32.70 0.67
CA VAL A 647 -4.52 32.16 1.90
C VAL A 647 -5.91 32.74 2.07
N ARG A 648 -6.85 31.86 2.40
CA ARG A 648 -8.21 32.24 2.74
C ARG A 648 -8.48 32.15 4.23
N PHE A 649 -8.02 31.10 4.88
CA PHE A 649 -8.33 30.85 6.28
C PHE A 649 -7.06 30.72 7.12
N ILE A 650 -7.00 31.45 8.22
CA ILE A 650 -5.99 31.30 9.28
C ILE A 650 -6.65 30.59 10.45
N ILE A 651 -6.01 29.55 10.96
CA ILE A 651 -6.55 28.71 12.02
C ILE A 651 -5.82 29.05 13.30
N VAL A 652 -6.55 29.28 14.39
CA VAL A 652 -5.95 29.46 15.72
C VAL A 652 -6.62 28.47 16.66
N GLY A 653 -5.95 27.35 16.91
CA GLY A 653 -6.37 26.32 17.85
C GLY A 653 -5.28 25.98 18.86
N ASN A 654 -5.48 24.87 19.58
CA ASN A 654 -4.60 24.48 20.68
C ASN A 654 -3.18 24.13 20.22
N LEU A 655 -3.03 23.45 19.08
CA LEU A 655 -1.71 23.10 18.56
C LEU A 655 -0.95 24.31 18.03
N GLU A 656 -1.65 25.28 17.44
CA GLU A 656 -1.07 26.55 17.01
C GLU A 656 -0.53 27.33 18.23
N ARG A 657 -1.34 27.48 19.29
CA ARG A 657 -0.90 28.13 20.55
C ARG A 657 0.22 27.38 21.26
N GLN A 658 0.21 26.04 21.22
CA GLN A 658 1.25 25.23 21.81
C GLN A 658 2.59 25.38 21.07
N LYS A 659 2.56 25.45 19.74
CA LYS A 659 3.76 25.54 18.92
C LYS A 659 4.36 26.95 18.93
N PHE A 660 3.53 27.97 18.78
CA PHE A 660 3.93 29.37 18.66
C PHE A 660 3.73 30.07 19.99
N GLY A 661 4.71 29.98 20.89
CA GLY A 661 4.60 30.53 22.25
C GLY A 661 4.41 32.06 22.31
N SER A 662 4.76 32.77 21.24
CA SER A 662 4.53 34.21 21.07
C SER A 662 3.44 34.51 20.03
N LEU A 663 2.43 33.63 19.89
CA LEU A 663 1.33 33.81 18.94
C LEU A 663 0.61 35.15 19.20
N ASN A 664 0.47 35.95 18.15
CA ASN A 664 -0.10 37.30 18.19
C ASN A 664 -1.50 37.33 17.54
N GLU A 665 -2.54 36.97 18.30
CA GLU A 665 -3.93 36.95 17.79
C GLU A 665 -4.43 38.36 17.40
N MET A 666 -3.87 39.42 17.99
CA MET A 666 -4.21 40.80 17.64
C MET A 666 -3.76 41.13 16.22
N ALA A 667 -2.51 40.79 15.86
CA ALA A 667 -2.00 40.99 14.51
C ALA A 667 -2.77 40.16 13.47
N ILE A 668 -3.24 38.96 13.82
CA ILE A 668 -4.12 38.14 12.95
C ILE A 668 -5.48 38.84 12.76
N SER A 669 -6.07 39.37 13.83
CA SER A 669 -7.37 40.06 13.79
C SER A 669 -7.34 41.35 12.97
N ASP A 670 -6.16 41.96 12.80
CA ASP A 670 -5.99 43.15 11.96
C ASP A 670 -6.05 42.82 10.45
N VAL A 671 -5.68 41.59 10.06
CA VAL A 671 -5.62 41.16 8.65
C VAL A 671 -6.72 40.16 8.28
N ALA A 672 -7.48 39.64 9.23
CA ALA A 672 -8.50 38.62 9.01
C ALA A 672 -9.66 38.73 10.01
N THR A 673 -10.86 38.29 9.62
CA THR A 673 -12.07 38.33 10.46
C THR A 673 -12.51 36.94 10.91
N PRO A 674 -12.93 36.75 12.18
CA PRO A 674 -13.41 35.44 12.64
C PRO A 674 -14.72 35.07 11.93
N VAL A 675 -14.76 33.90 11.32
CA VAL A 675 -15.93 33.37 10.57
C VAL A 675 -16.50 32.09 11.15
N PHE A 676 -15.74 31.39 11.99
CA PHE A 676 -16.18 30.22 12.72
C PHE A 676 -15.42 30.11 14.04
N GLN A 677 -16.12 29.70 15.09
CA GLN A 677 -15.55 29.41 16.40
C GLN A 677 -16.25 28.20 17.02
N SER A 678 -15.47 27.28 17.55
CA SER A 678 -15.91 26.24 18.48
C SER A 678 -14.91 26.19 19.62
N GLY A 679 -15.37 26.40 20.85
CA GLY A 679 -14.47 26.47 22.02
C GLY A 679 -13.30 27.44 21.79
N GLU A 680 -12.08 26.92 21.88
CA GLU A 680 -10.84 27.67 21.68
C GLU A 680 -10.33 27.70 20.23
N THR A 681 -10.94 26.92 19.33
CA THR A 681 -10.55 26.88 17.92
C THR A 681 -11.31 27.92 17.11
N ILE A 682 -10.56 28.86 16.53
CA ILE A 682 -11.09 29.98 15.74
C ILE A 682 -10.56 29.91 14.32
N PHE A 683 -11.45 30.13 13.36
CA PHE A 683 -11.11 30.30 11.95
C PHE A 683 -11.31 31.76 11.56
N TYR A 684 -10.23 32.37 11.08
CA TYR A 684 -10.24 33.72 10.55
C TYR A 684 -10.23 33.67 9.01
N GLU A 685 -11.15 34.35 8.35
CA GLU A 685 -11.12 34.58 6.90
C GLU A 685 -10.31 35.85 6.60
N VAL A 686 -9.30 35.72 5.75
CA VAL A 686 -8.39 36.82 5.40
C VAL A 686 -9.16 37.94 4.72
N ASN A 687 -8.95 39.17 5.17
CA ASN A 687 -9.53 40.37 4.59
C ASN A 687 -8.96 40.53 3.18
N GLN A 688 -9.81 40.40 2.15
CA GLN A 688 -9.34 40.67 0.80
C GLN A 688 -9.00 42.15 0.68
N PRO A 689 -7.94 42.53 -0.07
CA PRO A 689 -7.71 43.92 -0.41
C PRO A 689 -8.98 44.46 -1.04
N ILE A 690 -9.50 45.58 -0.53
CA ILE A 690 -10.61 46.28 -1.17
C ILE A 690 -10.13 46.59 -2.59
N ASP A 691 -10.73 45.96 -3.59
CA ASP A 691 -10.55 46.34 -4.99
C ASP A 691 -10.91 47.82 -5.11
N ARG A 692 -9.90 48.69 -5.10
CA ARG A 692 -10.02 50.09 -5.53
C ARG A 692 -10.14 50.14 -7.06
N GLN A 693 -11.05 49.34 -7.65
CA GLN A 693 -11.51 49.45 -9.02
C GLN A 693 -12.97 48.97 -9.14
N SER A 694 -13.86 49.58 -8.37
CA SER A 694 -15.27 49.74 -8.75
C SER A 694 -15.80 51.06 -8.19
N GLY A 695 -15.26 52.15 -8.73
CA GLY A 695 -15.56 53.52 -8.32
C GLY A 695 -15.45 54.50 -9.48
N SER A 696 -16.10 54.19 -10.61
CA SER A 696 -16.68 55.14 -11.59
C SER A 696 -17.24 54.37 -12.78
#